data_AF-A0A3A4NVB0-F1
#
_entry.id   AF-A0A3A4NVB0-F1
#
_cell.length_a   1.000
_cell.length_b   1.000
_cell.length_c   1.000
_cell.angle_alpha   90.00
_cell.angle_beta   90.00
_cell.angle_gamma   90.00
#
_symmetry.space_group_name_H-M   'P 1'
#
loop_
_entity.id
_entity.type
_entity.pdbx_description
1 polymer ?
#
loop_
_entity_poly.entity_id
_entity_poly.type
_entity_poly.pdbx_seq_one_letter_code
_entity_poly.pdbx_strand_id
1 'polypeptide(L)'
;MKSNHMFNFTILFFLCLFNTLRSHTDRLELISVDLNGYAAGLVGYNEIPKIDISDNGRYVVYSSNSRNIVPGDTNHAFRSYNTYGSDDIFLRDRLENRTERVSIRSDGGQIETGFNTETSMSGDGTKIVYQSFANDIVPDDEDDKEVYLPDDVYLFDTLTRQTRLISTTIIVDNYEIQYGCKPVISSDGRFVAYIADSIIVYDIENCEYEIVNISPTDDRIYSSDSSTVSINSNGAYIVFQAWSSKLSRYCIYLYDREWGETKLVSVSSSGEPANEDSSNPVISDDGRYILFQSQADNLVPDDPHTGLSGYHIKENMDTFLHDRITGETVILSFGEFEGEKRTEPIATPKPGTLPGSFGNYEGEGRTMGASAESISADGRYIAFTGEYGGLYRWDRTTNELIRVLVASYISQTKITADGQAIVFVTNANDLVPEDTNNSNDVYILEIETEDTPVITPTLTPTPNVTSSPTIPLTPTPAPTIKMTVLDEAENETGDLTGKTDYDAVENRNLSIVWNAPTTGARDWHILAREGIGGYKFLGRTANGEAVRLDWHPGAPYLSGEFVSGPEFNTVYQFRIVRIDEQRGEDDYIDMTGPVGFQREGGRPLRIRTIPTPYLAAGQICLYDDILGGNDLSGGTDIDEADGRGILIAWNFGQDAAVVWDYHVFVSVDDGENQFLGTTGSGEISYFLWTPDGEFATAAGFADGPADGHEYRFRVGMIRFGGNVEFLESGGVQYKVVEP
;
A
#
# COMPACT_ATOMS: atom_id res chain seq x y z
N MET A 1 -76.13 -15.23 15.93
CA MET A 1 -76.26 -16.55 15.26
C MET A 1 -75.73 -16.37 13.85
N LYS A 2 -74.55 -16.91 13.52
CA LYS A 2 -74.37 -18.15 12.73
C LYS A 2 -75.20 -18.09 11.42
N SER A 3 -74.68 -18.28 10.22
CA SER A 3 -73.45 -18.94 9.76
C SER A 3 -73.42 -18.92 8.22
N ASN A 4 -72.24 -19.19 7.67
CA ASN A 4 -71.98 -19.93 6.42
C ASN A 4 -72.03 -19.23 5.05
N HIS A 5 -70.81 -19.17 4.49
CA HIS A 5 -70.37 -19.73 3.21
C HIS A 5 -70.41 -18.91 1.91
N MET A 6 -69.18 -18.85 1.35
CA MET A 6 -68.79 -19.06 -0.04
C MET A 6 -68.83 -17.87 -1.01
N PHE A 7 -67.64 -17.25 -1.15
CA PHE A 7 -66.88 -17.06 -2.40
C PHE A 7 -67.67 -16.89 -3.70
N ASN A 8 -67.55 -15.71 -4.34
CA ASN A 8 -66.91 -15.60 -5.66
C ASN A 8 -66.74 -14.15 -6.20
N PHE A 9 -65.59 -13.94 -6.86
CA PHE A 9 -65.14 -12.92 -7.83
C PHE A 9 -64.99 -11.43 -7.41
N THR A 10 -63.77 -10.87 -7.27
CA THR A 10 -62.73 -10.41 -8.24
C THR A 10 -62.87 -8.93 -8.65
N ILE A 11 -61.72 -8.23 -8.65
CA ILE A 11 -61.36 -6.93 -9.26
C ILE A 11 -61.61 -5.66 -8.40
N LEU A 12 -60.59 -5.21 -7.67
CA LEU A 12 -59.85 -3.94 -7.89
C LEU A 12 -58.91 -3.71 -6.69
N PHE A 13 -57.60 -3.93 -6.85
CA PHE A 13 -56.49 -3.19 -6.22
C PHE A 13 -55.18 -3.80 -6.75
N PHE A 14 -54.70 -3.25 -7.87
CA PHE A 14 -53.40 -3.58 -8.47
C PHE A 14 -52.71 -2.26 -8.78
N LEU A 15 -51.90 -1.76 -7.84
CA LEU A 15 -50.83 -0.81 -8.09
C LEU A 15 -49.95 -0.75 -6.83
N CYS A 16 -48.64 -0.85 -7.04
CA CYS A 16 -47.55 -0.90 -6.06
C CYS A 16 -47.27 -2.26 -5.40
N LEU A 17 -46.67 -3.19 -6.16
CA LEU A 17 -45.57 -4.03 -5.66
C LEU A 17 -44.79 -4.62 -6.85
N PHE A 18 -43.92 -3.80 -7.43
CA PHE A 18 -42.78 -4.26 -8.22
C PHE A 18 -41.59 -3.45 -7.75
N ASN A 19 -41.10 -3.75 -6.54
CA ASN A 19 -39.68 -3.57 -6.28
C ASN A 19 -39.03 -4.85 -6.77
N THR A 20 -38.27 -4.70 -7.85
CA THR A 20 -37.32 -5.69 -8.35
C THR A 20 -36.46 -6.18 -7.20
N LEU A 21 -36.60 -7.46 -6.83
CA LEU A 21 -35.50 -8.23 -6.27
C LEU A 21 -34.37 -8.18 -7.32
N ARG A 22 -33.39 -7.30 -7.11
CA ARG A 22 -32.10 -7.38 -7.80
C ARG A 22 -31.28 -8.39 -7.01
N SER A 23 -31.02 -9.55 -7.59
CA SER A 23 -30.09 -10.52 -7.02
C SER A 23 -28.67 -10.00 -7.27
N HIS A 24 -28.01 -9.48 -6.23
CA HIS A 24 -26.55 -9.45 -6.22
C HIS A 24 -26.10 -10.92 -6.16
N THR A 25 -25.39 -11.38 -7.18
CA THR A 25 -24.73 -12.69 -7.14
C THR A 25 -23.28 -12.47 -6.75
N ASP A 26 -23.06 -11.95 -5.54
CA ASP A 26 -21.73 -11.87 -4.97
C ASP A 26 -21.09 -13.27 -5.01
N ARG A 27 -19.85 -13.34 -5.47
CA ARG A 27 -19.17 -14.63 -5.67
C ARG A 27 -18.37 -14.95 -4.42
N LEU A 28 -18.82 -15.98 -3.71
CA LEU A 28 -18.14 -16.53 -2.54
C LEU A 28 -17.27 -17.72 -2.96
N GLU A 29 -16.01 -17.72 -2.54
CA GLU A 29 -15.04 -18.78 -2.79
C GLU A 29 -14.38 -19.23 -1.48
N LEU A 30 -14.31 -20.55 -1.26
CA LEU A 30 -13.56 -21.17 -0.17
C LEU A 30 -12.09 -21.27 -0.57
N ILE A 31 -11.21 -20.64 0.21
CA ILE A 31 -9.77 -20.55 -0.03
C ILE A 31 -9.02 -21.70 0.62
N SER A 32 -9.33 -22.01 1.89
CA SER A 32 -8.67 -23.09 2.64
C SER A 32 -9.23 -24.45 2.23
N VAL A 33 -8.78 -24.97 1.08
CA VAL A 33 -9.19 -26.28 0.56
C VAL A 33 -8.13 -27.35 0.74
N ASP A 34 -8.57 -28.57 0.98
CA ASP A 34 -7.73 -29.76 1.02
C ASP A 34 -7.44 -30.32 -0.38
N LEU A 35 -6.63 -31.39 -0.46
CA LEU A 35 -6.28 -32.07 -1.71
C LEU A 35 -7.48 -32.60 -2.51
N ASN A 36 -8.67 -32.68 -1.92
CA ASN A 36 -9.90 -33.10 -2.56
C ASN A 36 -10.86 -31.94 -2.86
N GLY A 37 -10.49 -30.70 -2.52
CA GLY A 37 -11.30 -29.51 -2.72
C GLY A 37 -12.33 -29.24 -1.61
N TYR A 38 -12.24 -29.93 -0.47
CA TYR A 38 -13.12 -29.70 0.69
C TYR A 38 -12.45 -28.78 1.71
N ALA A 39 -13.24 -28.13 2.57
CA ALA A 39 -12.71 -27.25 3.62
C ALA A 39 -11.65 -27.94 4.49
N ALA A 40 -10.44 -27.39 4.48
CA ALA A 40 -9.30 -27.83 5.25
C ALA A 40 -9.29 -27.09 6.60
N GLY A 41 -10.16 -27.55 7.50
CA GLY A 41 -10.44 -26.90 8.77
C GLY A 41 -9.18 -26.52 9.55
N LEU A 42 -9.17 -25.30 10.07
CA LEU A 42 -8.03 -24.71 10.78
C LEU A 42 -8.20 -25.03 12.27
N VAL A 43 -7.41 -25.97 12.82
CA VAL A 43 -7.69 -26.60 14.13
C VAL A 43 -6.87 -25.99 15.26
N GLY A 44 -7.48 -25.19 16.14
CA GLY A 44 -6.81 -24.79 17.39
C GLY A 44 -7.75 -24.09 18.38
N TYR A 45 -7.86 -24.63 19.60
CA TYR A 45 -8.48 -23.91 20.71
C TYR A 45 -7.59 -22.70 21.05
N ASN A 46 -8.01 -21.51 20.61
CA ASN A 46 -7.59 -20.15 21.00
C ASN A 46 -6.74 -19.30 20.02
N GLU A 47 -6.37 -19.79 18.84
CA GLU A 47 -5.64 -18.98 17.84
C GLU A 47 -6.42 -18.88 16.53
N ILE A 48 -6.62 -17.64 16.07
CA ILE A 48 -7.32 -17.32 14.83
C ILE A 48 -6.28 -17.35 13.70
N PRO A 49 -6.53 -18.07 12.59
CA PRO A 49 -5.66 -18.08 11.42
C PRO A 49 -5.30 -16.65 11.00
N LYS A 50 -4.04 -16.40 10.61
CA LYS A 50 -3.66 -15.11 10.03
C LYS A 50 -3.86 -15.16 8.53
N ILE A 51 -4.47 -14.13 7.97
CA ILE A 51 -4.74 -14.01 6.53
C ILE A 51 -4.17 -12.70 5.98
N ASP A 52 -3.78 -12.71 4.70
CA ASP A 52 -3.53 -11.51 3.92
C ASP A 52 -3.88 -11.73 2.44
N ILE A 53 -4.07 -10.65 1.68
CA ILE A 53 -4.53 -10.68 0.29
C ILE A 53 -3.75 -9.71 -0.58
N SER A 54 -3.43 -10.11 -1.82
CA SER A 54 -2.78 -9.23 -2.80
C SER A 54 -3.76 -8.14 -3.27
N ASP A 55 -3.25 -7.00 -3.74
CA ASP A 55 -4.04 -5.84 -4.18
C ASP A 55 -5.15 -6.18 -5.18
N ASN A 56 -4.85 -7.08 -6.13
CA ASN A 56 -5.77 -7.53 -7.17
C ASN A 56 -6.65 -8.73 -6.75
N GLY A 57 -6.51 -9.21 -5.51
CA GLY A 57 -7.21 -10.34 -4.95
C GLY A 57 -6.85 -11.71 -5.55
N ARG A 58 -5.81 -11.85 -6.38
CA ARG A 58 -5.40 -13.14 -6.98
C ARG A 58 -4.79 -14.09 -5.96
N TYR A 59 -3.96 -13.56 -5.08
CA TYR A 59 -3.21 -14.32 -4.09
C TYR A 59 -3.82 -14.12 -2.70
N VAL A 60 -3.96 -15.22 -1.96
CA VAL A 60 -4.33 -15.19 -0.54
C VAL A 60 -3.32 -16.00 0.24
N VAL A 61 -2.69 -15.40 1.24
CA VAL A 61 -1.81 -16.09 2.18
C VAL A 61 -2.57 -16.37 3.47
N TYR A 62 -2.37 -17.54 4.06
CA TYR A 62 -3.01 -17.90 5.32
C TYR A 62 -2.21 -18.92 6.14
N SER A 63 -2.35 -18.86 7.46
CA SER A 63 -1.78 -19.87 8.37
C SER A 63 -2.73 -21.05 8.59
N SER A 64 -2.17 -22.26 8.73
CA SER A 64 -2.94 -23.48 9.01
C SER A 64 -2.08 -24.62 9.54
N ASN A 65 -2.61 -25.40 10.48
CA ASN A 65 -2.05 -26.70 10.88
C ASN A 65 -2.68 -27.90 10.15
N SER A 66 -3.51 -27.69 9.14
CA SER A 66 -4.13 -28.79 8.40
C SER A 66 -3.11 -29.54 7.53
N ARG A 67 -2.99 -30.86 7.75
CA ARG A 67 -2.04 -31.77 7.09
C ARG A 67 -2.43 -32.21 5.67
N ASN A 68 -3.54 -31.71 5.17
CA ASN A 68 -4.16 -32.15 3.92
C ASN A 68 -4.33 -31.03 2.91
N ILE A 69 -3.72 -29.86 3.12
CA ILE A 69 -3.74 -28.74 2.17
C ILE A 69 -2.76 -29.00 1.01
N VAL A 70 -1.57 -29.51 1.31
CA VAL A 70 -0.54 -29.87 0.30
C VAL A 70 -0.06 -31.31 0.47
N PRO A 71 0.43 -31.96 -0.60
CA PRO A 71 0.95 -33.32 -0.48
C PRO A 71 2.22 -33.37 0.37
N GLY A 72 2.32 -34.39 1.22
CA GLY A 72 3.52 -34.62 2.03
C GLY A 72 3.63 -33.75 3.28
N ASP A 73 2.53 -33.12 3.71
CA ASP A 73 2.49 -32.39 4.97
C ASP A 73 2.61 -33.30 6.19
N THR A 74 3.67 -33.11 6.96
CA THR A 74 4.07 -33.92 8.12
C THR A 74 3.84 -33.24 9.47
N ASN A 75 3.33 -32.01 9.51
CA ASN A 75 3.34 -31.15 10.71
C ASN A 75 2.84 -31.90 11.98
N HIS A 76 3.46 -31.73 13.15
CA HIS A 76 3.22 -32.57 14.33
C HIS A 76 2.10 -32.03 15.25
N ALA A 77 0.88 -32.55 15.13
CA ALA A 77 -0.29 -32.21 15.95
C ALA A 77 -0.27 -32.76 17.40
N PHE A 78 0.90 -32.92 18.05
CA PHE A 78 0.99 -33.51 19.40
C PHE A 78 1.20 -32.46 20.48
N ARG A 79 0.10 -32.01 21.10
CA ARG A 79 0.08 -31.24 22.35
C ARG A 79 0.56 -32.12 23.52
N SER A 80 1.77 -31.88 24.02
CA SER A 80 2.09 -32.10 25.43
C SER A 80 2.25 -30.74 26.10
N TYR A 81 2.12 -30.66 27.41
CA TYR A 81 1.92 -29.43 28.21
C TYR A 81 3.01 -28.33 28.09
N ASN A 82 3.97 -28.43 27.16
CA ASN A 82 5.02 -27.46 26.84
C ASN A 82 5.51 -27.60 25.36
N THR A 83 4.63 -27.95 24.43
CA THR A 83 4.98 -28.03 22.99
C THR A 83 3.78 -27.52 22.20
N TYR A 84 3.86 -26.29 21.68
CA TYR A 84 2.78 -25.70 20.88
C TYR A 84 2.70 -26.45 19.51
N GLY A 85 1.65 -26.29 18.70
CA GLY A 85 1.46 -27.02 17.43
C GLY A 85 1.91 -26.20 16.22
N SER A 86 2.70 -26.77 15.30
CA SER A 86 3.31 -26.07 14.15
C SER A 86 2.27 -25.72 13.07
N ASP A 87 1.85 -24.47 13.00
CA ASP A 87 1.08 -23.94 11.86
C ASP A 87 2.04 -23.69 10.68
N ASP A 88 1.63 -24.08 9.48
CA ASP A 88 2.29 -23.75 8.21
C ASP A 88 1.67 -22.48 7.60
N ILE A 89 2.44 -21.76 6.78
CA ILE A 89 1.96 -20.64 5.97
C ILE A 89 1.74 -21.13 4.54
N PHE A 90 0.54 -20.93 4.01
CA PHE A 90 0.12 -21.33 2.67
C PHE A 90 -0.19 -20.13 1.80
N LEU A 91 0.16 -20.22 0.51
CA LEU A 91 -0.25 -19.28 -0.54
C LEU A 91 -1.21 -19.97 -1.49
N ARG A 92 -2.38 -19.37 -1.69
CA ARG A 92 -3.37 -19.75 -2.70
C ARG A 92 -3.26 -18.81 -3.89
N ASP A 93 -2.95 -19.36 -5.07
CA ASP A 93 -3.18 -18.69 -6.36
C ASP A 93 -4.58 -19.05 -6.85
N ARG A 94 -5.48 -18.07 -6.85
CA ARG A 94 -6.88 -18.26 -7.28
C ARG A 94 -7.02 -18.40 -8.78
N LEU A 95 -6.12 -17.80 -9.57
CA LEU A 95 -6.15 -17.92 -11.03
C LEU A 95 -5.73 -19.32 -11.48
N GLU A 96 -4.67 -19.85 -10.86
CA GLU A 96 -4.18 -21.21 -11.15
C GLU A 96 -4.91 -22.30 -10.35
N ASN A 97 -5.74 -21.91 -9.38
CA ASN A 97 -6.40 -22.81 -8.43
C ASN A 97 -5.39 -23.75 -7.74
N ARG A 98 -4.25 -23.17 -7.33
CA ARG A 98 -3.10 -23.90 -6.77
C ARG A 98 -2.81 -23.39 -5.37
N THR A 99 -2.58 -24.31 -4.44
CA THR A 99 -2.08 -23.99 -3.10
C THR A 99 -0.67 -24.53 -2.93
N GLU A 100 0.20 -23.73 -2.34
CA GLU A 100 1.56 -24.13 -1.99
C GLU A 100 1.94 -23.68 -0.60
N ARG A 101 2.86 -24.42 0.03
CA ARG A 101 3.47 -24.01 1.30
C ARG A 101 4.55 -22.97 1.04
N VAL A 102 4.54 -21.92 1.83
CA VAL A 102 5.49 -20.81 1.85
C VAL A 102 6.47 -20.92 3.00
N SER A 103 6.02 -21.43 4.15
CA SER A 103 6.87 -21.74 5.31
C SER A 103 7.76 -22.96 5.01
N ILE A 104 8.79 -22.76 4.20
CA ILE A 104 9.76 -23.79 3.82
C ILE A 104 11.17 -23.38 4.22
N ARG A 105 12.00 -24.39 4.52
CA ARG A 105 13.45 -24.21 4.72
C ARG A 105 14.09 -23.73 3.43
N SER A 106 15.25 -23.09 3.51
CA SER A 106 15.97 -22.54 2.35
C SER A 106 16.39 -23.62 1.33
N ASP A 107 16.43 -24.89 1.74
CA ASP A 107 16.67 -26.05 0.85
C ASP A 107 15.38 -26.61 0.20
N GLY A 108 14.24 -25.98 0.45
CA GLY A 108 12.91 -26.38 -0.03
C GLY A 108 12.21 -27.43 0.83
N GLY A 109 12.81 -27.87 1.94
CA GLY A 109 12.20 -28.82 2.87
C GLY A 109 11.09 -28.22 3.73
N GLN A 110 10.22 -29.08 4.28
CA GLN A 110 9.26 -28.68 5.30
C GLN A 110 10.00 -28.27 6.59
N ILE A 111 9.45 -27.25 7.26
CA ILE A 111 9.86 -26.86 8.60
C ILE A 111 9.19 -27.83 9.59
N GLU A 112 9.99 -28.55 10.38
CA GLU A 112 9.51 -29.60 11.29
C GLU A 112 9.52 -29.14 12.76
N THR A 113 10.03 -27.94 13.04
CA THR A 113 10.18 -27.35 14.39
C THR A 113 9.62 -25.93 14.41
N GLY A 114 9.19 -25.40 15.56
CA GLY A 114 8.70 -24.01 15.70
C GLY A 114 7.24 -23.74 15.29
N PHE A 115 6.71 -22.55 15.65
CA PHE A 115 5.38 -22.03 15.26
C PHE A 115 5.52 -20.98 14.19
N ASN A 116 4.55 -20.88 13.29
CA ASN A 116 4.41 -19.69 12.44
C ASN A 116 3.10 -18.99 12.83
N THR A 117 3.18 -17.75 13.30
CA THR A 117 2.06 -17.10 14.00
C THR A 117 1.57 -15.83 13.34
N GLU A 118 2.41 -15.15 12.56
CA GLU A 118 2.11 -13.87 11.90
C GLU A 118 2.59 -13.93 10.44
N THR A 119 1.83 -13.36 9.51
CA THR A 119 2.19 -13.28 8.09
C THR A 119 1.61 -12.04 7.42
N SER A 120 2.32 -11.52 6.42
CA SER A 120 1.89 -10.42 5.56
C SER A 120 2.47 -10.57 4.15
N MET A 121 1.81 -10.03 3.14
CA MET A 121 2.15 -10.21 1.72
C MET A 121 2.20 -8.88 0.97
N SER A 122 3.11 -8.75 0.00
CA SER A 122 3.16 -7.59 -0.90
C SER A 122 1.93 -7.54 -1.81
N GLY A 123 1.60 -6.37 -2.33
CA GLY A 123 0.41 -6.14 -3.16
C GLY A 123 0.38 -6.96 -4.44
N ASP A 124 1.55 -7.31 -4.98
CA ASP A 124 1.71 -8.18 -6.14
C ASP A 124 1.75 -9.69 -5.81
N GLY A 125 1.80 -10.05 -4.52
CA GLY A 125 1.95 -11.43 -4.05
C GLY A 125 3.33 -12.05 -4.28
N THR A 126 4.36 -11.26 -4.61
CA THR A 126 5.71 -11.79 -4.90
C THR A 126 6.58 -11.97 -3.67
N LYS A 127 6.24 -11.28 -2.57
CA LYS A 127 6.96 -11.30 -1.30
C LYS A 127 6.01 -11.64 -0.16
N ILE A 128 6.40 -12.57 0.70
CA ILE A 128 5.64 -12.94 1.89
C ILE A 128 6.58 -12.90 3.09
N VAL A 129 6.22 -12.16 4.11
CA VAL A 129 6.92 -12.15 5.39
C VAL A 129 6.15 -12.96 6.41
N TYR A 130 6.87 -13.65 7.28
CA TYR A 130 6.26 -14.39 8.38
C TYR A 130 7.19 -14.50 9.58
N GLN A 131 6.57 -14.65 10.73
CA GLN A 131 7.26 -14.92 12.00
C GLN A 131 7.40 -16.43 12.20
N SER A 132 8.56 -16.91 12.63
CA SER A 132 8.78 -18.29 13.04
C SER A 132 9.59 -18.45 14.32
N PHE A 133 9.33 -19.53 15.06
CA PHE A 133 10.18 -20.00 16.18
C PHE A 133 11.14 -21.14 15.75
N ALA A 134 11.23 -21.41 14.45
CA ALA A 134 12.02 -22.51 13.93
C ALA A 134 13.47 -22.04 13.70
N ASN A 135 14.43 -22.73 14.31
CA ASN A 135 15.86 -22.37 14.21
C ASN A 135 16.61 -23.11 13.10
N ASP A 136 15.88 -23.73 12.17
CA ASP A 136 16.44 -24.54 11.09
C ASP A 136 15.90 -24.16 9.70
N ILE A 137 15.27 -22.98 9.58
CA ILE A 137 14.74 -22.44 8.32
C ILE A 137 15.89 -22.08 7.38
N VAL A 138 16.90 -21.37 7.88
CA VAL A 138 18.10 -20.99 7.10
C VAL A 138 19.38 -21.49 7.82
N PRO A 139 20.48 -21.77 7.10
CA PRO A 139 21.68 -22.36 7.72
C PRO A 139 22.41 -21.45 8.71
N ASP A 140 22.25 -20.13 8.56
CA ASP A 140 22.96 -19.10 9.34
C ASP A 140 22.14 -18.59 10.54
N ASP A 141 21.00 -19.24 10.81
CA ASP A 141 20.16 -19.02 11.98
C ASP A 141 20.81 -19.71 13.19
N GLU A 142 21.60 -18.95 13.96
CA GLU A 142 22.41 -19.45 15.08
C GLU A 142 21.79 -19.08 16.45
N ASP A 143 20.59 -18.50 16.45
CA ASP A 143 19.85 -17.88 17.54
C ASP A 143 19.28 -18.92 18.53
N ASP A 144 20.17 -19.41 19.39
CA ASP A 144 19.93 -19.85 20.77
C ASP A 144 18.98 -21.05 21.06
N LYS A 145 19.60 -22.21 21.30
CA LYS A 145 18.94 -23.48 21.68
C LYS A 145 18.45 -23.51 23.14
N GLU A 146 18.59 -22.44 23.92
CA GLU A 146 18.42 -22.46 25.39
C GLU A 146 17.35 -21.54 26.00
N VAL A 147 16.71 -20.63 25.27
CA VAL A 147 15.74 -19.67 25.85
C VAL A 147 14.37 -19.74 25.17
N TYR A 148 13.31 -19.68 25.98
CA TYR A 148 11.93 -20.00 25.61
C TYR A 148 11.24 -19.06 24.60
N LEU A 149 11.90 -18.03 24.05
CA LEU A 149 11.31 -17.04 23.15
C LEU A 149 12.39 -16.29 22.34
N PRO A 150 12.70 -16.71 21.09
CA PRO A 150 13.00 -15.71 20.09
C PRO A 150 12.10 -15.88 18.86
N ASP A 151 11.42 -14.79 18.51
CA ASP A 151 10.65 -14.66 17.29
C ASP A 151 11.58 -14.19 16.19
N ASP A 152 11.66 -14.92 15.08
CA ASP A 152 12.41 -14.49 13.90
C ASP A 152 11.49 -14.16 12.74
N VAL A 153 11.88 -13.15 11.98
CA VAL A 153 11.17 -12.69 10.79
C VAL A 153 11.88 -13.22 9.56
N TYR A 154 11.14 -13.96 8.74
CA TYR A 154 11.61 -14.49 7.48
C TYR A 154 10.88 -13.83 6.32
N LEU A 155 11.59 -13.66 5.21
CA LEU A 155 11.05 -13.26 3.92
C LEU A 155 11.13 -14.43 2.95
N PHE A 156 9.99 -14.78 2.37
CA PHE A 156 9.88 -15.70 1.24
C PHE A 156 9.61 -14.94 -0.05
N ASP A 157 10.41 -15.24 -1.08
CA ASP A 157 10.24 -14.74 -2.43
C ASP A 157 9.54 -15.82 -3.28
N THR A 158 8.34 -15.52 -3.77
CA THR A 158 7.50 -16.53 -4.46
C THR A 158 8.01 -16.87 -5.86
N LEU A 159 8.78 -15.99 -6.49
CA LEU A 159 9.34 -16.19 -7.83
C LEU A 159 10.56 -17.11 -7.78
N THR A 160 11.49 -16.84 -6.87
CA THR A 160 12.73 -17.60 -6.69
C THR A 160 12.58 -18.79 -5.75
N ARG A 161 11.50 -18.80 -4.95
CA ARG A 161 11.17 -19.83 -3.95
C ARG A 161 12.27 -19.94 -2.89
N GLN A 162 12.84 -18.79 -2.52
CA GLN A 162 13.90 -18.68 -1.53
C GLN A 162 13.35 -18.05 -0.25
N THR A 163 13.79 -18.59 0.88
CA THR A 163 13.53 -18.05 2.22
C THR A 163 14.81 -17.43 2.76
N ARG A 164 14.72 -16.22 3.32
CA ARG A 164 15.82 -15.55 4.03
C ARG A 164 15.37 -15.04 5.40
N LEU A 165 16.27 -15.11 6.38
CA LEU A 165 16.13 -14.44 7.68
C LEU A 165 16.34 -12.93 7.48
N ILE A 166 15.42 -12.12 8.00
CA ILE A 166 15.48 -10.64 7.93
C ILE A 166 15.35 -9.97 9.30
N SER A 167 15.08 -10.72 10.37
CA SER A 167 15.40 -10.25 11.73
C SER A 167 16.90 -10.38 11.98
N THR A 168 17.45 -9.47 12.76
CA THR A 168 18.84 -9.53 13.22
C THR A 168 18.95 -8.87 14.58
N THR A 169 20.01 -9.20 15.33
CA THR A 169 20.43 -8.39 16.47
C THR A 169 20.99 -7.06 15.97
N ILE A 170 20.42 -5.94 16.44
CA ILE A 170 20.87 -4.58 16.13
C ILE A 170 21.43 -3.96 17.42
N ILE A 171 22.69 -3.51 17.39
CA ILE A 171 23.34 -2.91 18.56
C ILE A 171 23.28 -1.38 18.48
N VAL A 172 22.61 -0.74 19.43
CA VAL A 172 22.50 0.71 19.55
C VAL A 172 23.00 1.13 20.93
N ASP A 173 24.05 1.95 21.01
CA ASP A 173 24.58 2.46 22.29
C ASP A 173 24.87 1.36 23.35
N ASN A 174 25.37 0.20 22.92
CA ASN A 174 25.57 -1.03 23.73
C ASN A 174 24.28 -1.69 24.26
N TYR A 175 23.12 -1.34 23.70
CA TYR A 175 21.87 -2.05 23.87
C TYR A 175 21.64 -2.95 22.65
N GLU A 176 21.40 -4.24 22.88
CA GLU A 176 21.08 -5.19 21.83
C GLU A 176 19.57 -5.22 21.63
N ILE A 177 19.10 -4.72 20.50
CA ILE A 177 17.74 -4.93 20.02
C ILE A 177 17.75 -6.28 19.34
N GLN A 178 17.16 -7.28 19.98
CA GLN A 178 17.11 -8.66 19.48
C GLN A 178 15.69 -8.98 19.03
N TYR A 179 15.58 -9.95 18.12
CA TYR A 179 14.32 -10.60 17.72
C TYR A 179 13.34 -9.71 16.94
N GLY A 180 12.37 -10.33 16.28
CA GLY A 180 11.35 -9.62 15.53
C GLY A 180 10.05 -10.40 15.44
N CYS A 181 8.93 -9.74 15.73
CA CYS A 181 7.59 -10.31 15.65
C CYS A 181 6.65 -9.40 14.86
N LYS A 182 5.48 -9.94 14.50
CA LYS A 182 4.41 -9.21 13.79
C LYS A 182 4.89 -8.42 12.57
N PRO A 183 5.58 -9.07 11.62
CA PRO A 183 6.06 -8.40 10.43
C PRO A 183 4.90 -7.99 9.51
N VAL A 184 5.01 -6.80 8.95
CA VAL A 184 4.14 -6.27 7.90
C VAL A 184 5.01 -5.78 6.74
N ILE A 185 4.60 -6.06 5.52
CA ILE A 185 5.34 -5.64 4.30
C ILE A 185 4.55 -4.56 3.57
N SER A 186 5.25 -3.58 2.99
CA SER A 186 4.66 -2.57 2.14
C SER A 186 4.11 -3.20 0.84
N SER A 187 3.04 -2.62 0.28
CA SER A 187 2.41 -3.17 -0.94
C SER A 187 3.41 -3.24 -2.12
N ASP A 188 4.33 -2.28 -2.24
CA ASP A 188 5.41 -2.31 -3.24
C ASP A 188 6.45 -3.43 -3.04
N GLY A 189 6.37 -4.15 -1.92
CA GLY A 189 7.24 -5.28 -1.59
C GLY A 189 8.66 -4.90 -1.20
N ARG A 190 8.95 -3.62 -0.92
CA ARG A 190 10.29 -3.11 -0.61
C ARG A 190 10.59 -3.02 0.88
N PHE A 191 9.65 -2.63 1.72
CA PHE A 191 9.92 -2.35 3.13
C PHE A 191 9.16 -3.33 4.02
N VAL A 192 9.85 -3.86 5.04
CA VAL A 192 9.24 -4.70 6.07
C VAL A 192 9.35 -3.98 7.40
N ALA A 193 8.22 -3.67 8.03
CA ALA A 193 8.21 -3.20 9.40
C ALA A 193 7.92 -4.37 10.35
N TYR A 194 8.65 -4.47 11.45
CA TYR A 194 8.41 -5.50 12.47
C TYR A 194 8.74 -4.96 13.87
N ILE A 195 8.24 -5.67 14.88
CA ILE A 195 8.32 -5.27 16.28
C ILE A 195 9.41 -6.07 16.98
N ALA A 196 10.33 -5.36 17.60
CA ALA A 196 11.33 -5.85 18.54
C ALA A 196 11.15 -5.07 19.87
N ASP A 197 12.24 -4.78 20.59
CA ASP A 197 12.28 -3.72 21.62
C ASP A 197 12.04 -2.30 21.04
N SER A 198 11.98 -2.19 19.71
CA SER A 198 11.59 -1.00 18.95
C SER A 198 10.88 -1.41 17.66
N ILE A 199 10.36 -0.45 16.89
CA ILE A 199 9.89 -0.74 15.53
C ILE A 199 11.10 -0.68 14.60
N ILE A 200 11.33 -1.76 13.87
CA ILE A 200 12.40 -1.85 12.89
C ILE A 200 11.78 -1.86 11.49
N VAL A 201 12.40 -1.13 10.56
CA VAL A 201 12.06 -1.16 9.15
C VAL A 201 13.26 -1.71 8.38
N TYR A 202 13.07 -2.80 7.66
CA TYR A 202 14.07 -3.42 6.81
C TYR A 202 13.80 -3.08 5.34
N ASP A 203 14.79 -2.51 4.66
CA ASP A 203 14.77 -2.27 3.21
C ASP A 203 15.26 -3.54 2.49
N ILE A 204 14.35 -4.20 1.78
CA ILE A 204 14.58 -5.45 1.07
C ILE A 204 15.62 -5.31 -0.05
N GLU A 205 15.64 -4.16 -0.73
CA GLU A 205 16.50 -3.90 -1.88
C GLU A 205 17.92 -3.56 -1.44
N ASN A 206 18.04 -2.70 -0.41
CA ASN A 206 19.33 -2.24 0.09
C ASN A 206 19.92 -3.17 1.17
N CYS A 207 19.12 -4.08 1.72
CA CYS A 207 19.46 -4.90 2.88
C CYS A 207 19.88 -4.06 4.09
N GLU A 208 19.20 -2.93 4.30
CA GLU A 208 19.50 -1.98 5.37
C GLU A 208 18.38 -1.95 6.42
N TYR A 209 18.76 -1.62 7.66
CA TYR A 209 17.84 -1.52 8.78
C TYR A 209 17.72 -0.07 9.24
N GLU A 210 16.49 0.36 9.43
CA GLU A 210 16.13 1.63 10.04
C GLU A 210 15.41 1.36 11.35
N ILE A 211 15.89 1.99 12.43
CA ILE A 211 15.21 1.95 13.71
C ILE A 211 14.29 3.16 13.79
N VAL A 212 13.00 2.92 13.96
CA VAL A 212 12.05 3.97 14.28
C VAL A 212 12.40 4.49 15.68
N ASN A 213 12.91 5.71 15.77
CA ASN A 213 13.30 6.27 17.07
C ASN A 213 12.05 6.72 17.84
N ILE A 214 11.69 5.93 18.85
CA ILE A 214 10.40 6.01 19.54
C ILE A 214 10.50 6.99 20.73
N SER A 215 10.81 8.26 20.49
CA SER A 215 10.73 9.29 21.55
C SER A 215 10.61 10.68 20.95
N PRO A 216 9.37 11.22 20.77
CA PRO A 216 9.22 12.65 20.54
C PRO A 216 9.76 13.41 21.76
N THR A 217 10.24 14.64 21.55
CA THR A 217 10.93 15.40 22.59
C THR A 217 10.07 15.50 23.87
N ASP A 218 10.58 14.91 24.96
CA ASP A 218 10.02 14.86 26.32
C ASP A 218 8.93 13.78 26.60
N ASP A 219 8.52 12.91 25.67
CA ASP A 219 7.72 11.69 25.98
C ASP A 219 8.46 10.43 25.59
N ARG A 220 8.57 9.48 26.52
CA ARG A 220 9.15 8.16 26.25
C ARG A 220 8.06 7.23 25.79
N ILE A 221 8.22 6.69 24.59
CA ILE A 221 7.29 5.73 24.03
C ILE A 221 8.00 4.40 23.77
N TYR A 222 7.31 3.29 24.06
CA TYR A 222 7.89 1.94 23.97
C TYR A 222 6.94 0.99 23.27
N SER A 223 7.46 0.19 22.36
CA SER A 223 6.74 -0.92 21.75
C SER A 223 7.11 -2.23 22.45
N SER A 224 6.21 -3.20 22.44
CA SER A 224 6.51 -4.57 22.90
C SER A 224 5.90 -5.57 21.92
N ASP A 225 6.20 -6.85 22.09
CA ASP A 225 5.50 -7.98 21.47
C ASP A 225 3.96 -7.87 21.44
N SER A 226 3.35 -7.16 22.39
CA SER A 226 1.90 -6.91 22.46
C SER A 226 1.42 -5.77 21.54
N SER A 227 2.32 -4.90 21.08
CA SER A 227 2.05 -3.81 20.14
C SER A 227 1.63 -4.32 18.76
N THR A 228 1.13 -3.40 17.93
CA THR A 228 0.74 -3.63 16.54
C THR A 228 1.37 -2.57 15.66
N VAL A 229 1.67 -2.92 14.40
CA VAL A 229 2.32 -2.04 13.42
C VAL A 229 1.64 -2.22 12.05
N SER A 230 1.59 -1.14 11.28
CA SER A 230 1.08 -1.06 9.92
C SER A 230 1.95 -0.11 9.10
N ILE A 231 2.06 -0.37 7.80
CA ILE A 231 2.93 0.33 6.86
C ILE A 231 2.12 0.67 5.61
N ASN A 232 2.33 1.86 5.02
CA ASN A 232 1.67 2.23 3.76
C ASN A 232 2.41 1.64 2.54
N SER A 233 1.84 1.79 1.34
CA SER A 233 2.28 1.08 0.12
C SER A 233 3.76 1.19 -0.24
N ASN A 234 4.37 2.34 0.00
CA ASN A 234 5.77 2.64 -0.30
C ASN A 234 6.67 2.70 0.94
N GLY A 235 6.10 2.36 2.10
CA GLY A 235 6.77 2.44 3.38
C GLY A 235 7.17 3.83 3.83
N ALA A 236 6.59 4.93 3.33
CA ALA A 236 6.89 6.27 3.84
C ALA A 236 6.37 6.50 5.28
N TYR A 237 5.29 5.83 5.65
CA TYR A 237 4.61 6.00 6.94
C TYR A 237 4.46 4.67 7.66
N ILE A 238 4.89 4.65 8.92
CA ILE A 238 4.70 3.51 9.83
C ILE A 238 3.74 3.93 10.93
N VAL A 239 2.60 3.27 11.06
CA VAL A 239 1.68 3.51 12.18
C VAL A 239 1.79 2.37 13.15
N PHE A 240 1.93 2.69 14.43
CA PHE A 240 2.16 1.69 15.46
C PHE A 240 1.51 2.05 16.78
N GLN A 241 1.20 1.02 17.55
CA GLN A 241 0.76 1.13 18.92
C GLN A 241 1.98 1.14 19.85
N ALA A 242 2.06 2.13 20.74
CA ALA A 242 3.13 2.19 21.73
C ALA A 242 2.61 2.66 23.10
N TRP A 243 3.32 2.24 24.14
CA TRP A 243 3.10 2.75 25.49
C TRP A 243 3.61 4.18 25.62
N SER A 244 2.86 5.09 26.24
CA SER A 244 3.31 6.46 26.53
C SER A 244 3.60 6.67 28.01
N SER A 245 4.66 7.42 28.31
CA SER A 245 4.99 7.83 29.67
C SER A 245 4.18 9.01 30.19
N LYS A 246 3.50 9.73 29.30
CA LYS A 246 2.79 10.98 29.60
C LYS A 246 1.28 10.95 29.34
N LEU A 247 0.84 10.09 28.43
CA LEU A 247 -0.55 10.00 27.99
C LEU A 247 -1.22 8.72 28.53
N SER A 248 -2.30 8.28 27.88
CA SER A 248 -2.92 6.97 28.10
C SER A 248 -1.90 5.84 27.92
N ARG A 249 -2.17 4.69 28.55
CA ARG A 249 -1.18 3.61 28.62
C ARG A 249 -0.79 3.13 27.23
N TYR A 250 -1.73 2.95 26.29
CA TYR A 250 -1.43 2.66 24.89
C TYR A 250 -1.99 3.73 23.96
N CYS A 251 -1.14 4.29 23.10
CA CYS A 251 -1.48 5.32 22.12
C CYS A 251 -1.10 4.87 20.70
N ILE A 252 -1.69 5.52 19.70
CA ILE A 252 -1.36 5.29 18.29
C ILE A 252 -0.45 6.41 17.80
N TYR A 253 0.67 6.04 17.21
CA TYR A 253 1.66 6.95 16.65
C TYR A 253 1.88 6.67 15.18
N LEU A 254 2.22 7.71 14.43
CA LEU A 254 2.73 7.62 13.07
C LEU A 254 4.18 8.08 13.08
N TYR A 255 5.06 7.26 12.54
CA TYR A 255 6.42 7.64 12.18
C TYR A 255 6.47 7.98 10.70
N ASP A 256 6.83 9.21 10.44
CA ASP A 256 7.16 9.72 9.12
C ASP A 256 8.62 9.40 8.84
N ARG A 257 8.87 8.45 7.95
CA ARG A 257 10.23 8.05 7.59
C ARG A 257 10.95 9.15 6.83
N GLU A 258 10.23 10.02 6.12
CA GLU A 258 10.84 11.10 5.37
C GLU A 258 11.50 12.13 6.29
N TRP A 259 10.84 12.49 7.38
CA TRP A 259 11.32 13.52 8.30
C TRP A 259 11.97 12.94 9.55
N GLY A 260 11.83 11.64 9.78
CA GLY A 260 12.24 10.99 11.01
C GLY A 260 11.44 11.49 12.21
N GLU A 261 10.17 11.86 11.99
CA GLU A 261 9.29 12.45 12.99
C GLU A 261 8.23 11.46 13.45
N THR A 262 8.01 11.42 14.76
CA THR A 262 6.91 10.63 15.36
C THR A 262 5.81 11.57 15.85
N LYS A 263 4.58 11.36 15.36
CA LYS A 263 3.39 12.15 15.69
C LYS A 263 2.32 11.27 16.35
N LEU A 264 1.59 11.83 17.32
CA LEU A 264 0.45 11.16 17.95
C LEU A 264 -0.75 11.21 16.99
N VAL A 265 -1.36 10.05 16.72
CA VAL A 265 -2.53 9.90 15.83
C VAL A 265 -3.82 9.73 16.62
N SER A 266 -3.78 9.10 17.78
CA SER A 266 -4.96 8.93 18.65
C SER A 266 -5.32 10.26 19.32
N VAL A 267 -5.85 11.19 18.52
CA VAL A 267 -6.29 12.54 18.87
C VAL A 267 -7.68 12.82 18.31
N SER A 268 -8.43 13.71 18.95
CA SER A 268 -9.67 14.28 18.40
C SER A 268 -9.40 15.22 17.23
N SER A 269 -10.44 15.66 16.51
CA SER A 269 -10.32 16.64 15.42
C SER A 269 -9.79 18.01 15.84
N SER A 270 -9.73 18.31 17.15
CA SER A 270 -9.09 19.52 17.68
C SER A 270 -7.66 19.28 18.16
N GLY A 271 -7.12 18.09 17.98
CA GLY A 271 -5.76 17.71 18.41
C GLY A 271 -5.64 17.27 19.86
N GLU A 272 -6.76 17.15 20.60
CA GLU A 272 -6.72 16.67 21.99
C GLU A 272 -6.44 15.16 22.03
N PRO A 273 -5.44 14.68 22.79
CA PRO A 273 -5.15 13.25 22.93
C PRO A 273 -6.33 12.42 23.44
N ALA A 274 -6.42 11.18 22.98
CA ALA A 274 -7.28 10.15 23.56
C ALA A 274 -7.05 10.03 25.07
N ASN A 275 -8.13 10.00 25.85
CA ASN A 275 -8.06 9.92 27.32
C ASN A 275 -8.04 8.48 27.88
N GLU A 276 -8.13 7.47 27.03
CA GLU A 276 -8.00 6.04 27.36
C GLU A 276 -7.21 5.28 26.28
N ASP A 277 -6.99 3.98 26.49
CA ASP A 277 -6.14 3.14 25.64
C ASP A 277 -6.65 2.99 24.20
N SER A 278 -5.72 3.06 23.26
CA SER A 278 -5.93 2.85 21.82
C SER A 278 -5.08 1.69 21.28
N SER A 279 -5.58 1.00 20.26
CA SER A 279 -4.94 -0.21 19.69
C SER A 279 -5.29 -0.46 18.22
N ASN A 280 -4.65 -1.46 17.62
CA ASN A 280 -4.94 -1.99 16.28
C ASN A 280 -4.96 -0.93 15.17
N PRO A 281 -3.88 -0.17 14.96
CA PRO A 281 -3.82 0.79 13.89
C PRO A 281 -3.69 0.11 12.52
N VAL A 282 -4.35 0.67 11.52
CA VAL A 282 -4.19 0.30 10.09
C VAL A 282 -4.12 1.57 9.28
N ILE A 283 -3.12 1.71 8.41
CA ILE A 283 -2.96 2.84 7.49
C ILE A 283 -3.38 2.45 6.08
N SER A 284 -4.03 3.34 5.33
CA SER A 284 -4.29 3.16 3.90
C SER A 284 -3.00 3.23 3.09
N ASP A 285 -2.99 2.66 1.89
CA ASP A 285 -1.79 2.60 1.05
C ASP A 285 -1.29 3.96 0.60
N ASP A 286 -2.20 4.89 0.34
CA ASP A 286 -1.91 6.31 0.09
C ASP A 286 -1.35 7.05 1.31
N GLY A 287 -1.31 6.36 2.44
CA GLY A 287 -0.92 6.85 3.75
C GLY A 287 -2.01 7.63 4.46
N ARG A 288 -2.97 8.28 3.79
CA ARG A 288 -3.82 9.37 4.33
C ARG A 288 -4.67 8.99 5.53
N TYR A 289 -5.32 7.84 5.47
CA TYR A 289 -6.36 7.43 6.40
C TYR A 289 -5.82 6.40 7.38
N ILE A 290 -6.06 6.63 8.66
CA ILE A 290 -5.59 5.74 9.73
C ILE A 290 -6.79 5.29 10.54
N LEU A 291 -7.08 3.99 10.47
CA LEU A 291 -8.03 3.33 11.36
C LEU A 291 -7.35 2.97 12.67
N PHE A 292 -8.07 3.10 13.77
CA PHE A 292 -7.63 2.58 15.06
C PHE A 292 -8.82 2.35 15.98
N GLN A 293 -8.62 1.51 16.99
CA GLN A 293 -9.60 1.26 18.04
C GLN A 293 -9.25 2.05 19.29
N SER A 294 -10.24 2.58 20.01
CA SER A 294 -10.01 3.32 21.24
C SER A 294 -11.12 3.11 22.27
N GLN A 295 -10.76 3.18 23.56
CA GLN A 295 -11.70 3.26 24.69
C GLN A 295 -12.01 4.71 25.08
N ALA A 296 -11.42 5.67 24.38
CA ALA A 296 -11.52 7.08 24.72
C ALA A 296 -12.89 7.66 24.36
N ASP A 297 -13.51 8.38 25.32
CA ASP A 297 -14.80 9.04 25.15
C ASP A 297 -14.68 10.50 24.65
N ASN A 298 -13.45 10.95 24.39
CA ASN A 298 -13.14 12.34 24.06
C ASN A 298 -12.63 12.56 22.63
N LEU A 299 -12.59 11.51 21.79
CA LEU A 299 -12.11 11.60 20.42
C LEU A 299 -13.11 12.25 19.47
N VAL A 300 -14.41 12.11 19.75
CA VAL A 300 -15.49 12.76 19.01
C VAL A 300 -16.50 13.39 19.98
N PRO A 301 -17.15 14.51 19.61
CA PRO A 301 -18.25 15.07 20.41
C PRO A 301 -19.42 14.07 20.52
N ASP A 302 -20.02 14.00 21.71
CA ASP A 302 -21.20 13.16 22.00
C ASP A 302 -20.96 11.65 21.78
N ASP A 303 -19.74 11.17 22.01
CA ASP A 303 -19.44 9.73 22.08
C ASP A 303 -20.38 9.05 23.10
N PRO A 304 -21.21 8.08 22.69
CA PRO A 304 -22.14 7.41 23.59
C PRO A 304 -21.48 6.46 24.61
N HIS A 305 -20.15 6.34 24.61
CA HIS A 305 -19.43 5.43 25.51
C HIS A 305 -19.73 5.70 27.00
N THR A 306 -20.43 4.78 27.67
CA THR A 306 -20.57 4.80 29.13
C THR A 306 -19.49 3.91 29.73
N GLY A 307 -18.40 4.51 30.23
CA GLY A 307 -17.25 3.84 30.82
C GLY A 307 -17.58 2.85 31.95
N LEU A 308 -17.96 1.61 31.59
CA LEU A 308 -18.03 0.51 32.53
C LEU A 308 -16.61 -0.02 32.78
N SER A 309 -15.97 0.55 33.79
CA SER A 309 -14.77 -0.02 34.41
C SER A 309 -15.12 -1.34 35.11
N GLY A 310 -14.82 -2.47 34.47
CA GLY A 310 -14.98 -3.80 35.08
C GLY A 310 -14.48 -4.97 34.25
N TYR A 311 -13.31 -5.50 34.61
CA TYR A 311 -12.70 -6.82 34.32
C TYR A 311 -12.78 -7.48 32.91
N HIS A 312 -13.42 -6.92 31.88
CA HIS A 312 -13.32 -7.34 30.48
C HIS A 312 -12.79 -6.19 29.60
N ILE A 313 -11.49 -5.97 29.68
CA ILE A 313 -10.73 -4.84 29.11
C ILE A 313 -10.47 -4.91 27.58
N LYS A 314 -11.14 -5.79 26.83
CA LYS A 314 -10.94 -5.95 25.37
C LYS A 314 -12.22 -5.83 24.52
N GLU A 315 -13.40 -5.77 25.12
CA GLU A 315 -14.67 -5.96 24.38
C GLU A 315 -15.48 -4.67 24.17
N ASN A 316 -14.91 -3.51 24.47
CA ASN A 316 -15.64 -2.24 24.51
C ASN A 316 -14.84 -1.08 23.87
N MET A 317 -14.15 -1.33 22.76
CA MET A 317 -13.48 -0.28 21.98
C MET A 317 -14.35 0.15 20.81
N ASP A 318 -14.37 1.46 20.57
CA ASP A 318 -14.94 2.05 19.37
C ASP A 318 -13.87 2.15 18.28
N THR A 319 -14.29 2.04 17.02
CA THR A 319 -13.38 2.17 15.88
C THR A 319 -13.46 3.58 15.32
N PHE A 320 -12.30 4.20 15.17
CA PHE A 320 -12.12 5.56 14.68
C PHE A 320 -11.34 5.56 13.38
N LEU A 321 -11.60 6.58 12.58
CA LEU A 321 -10.79 6.93 11.42
C LEU A 321 -10.23 8.33 11.60
N HIS A 322 -8.92 8.46 11.48
CA HIS A 322 -8.21 9.73 11.43
C HIS A 322 -7.75 10.03 10.00
N ASP A 323 -8.09 11.21 9.50
CA ASP A 323 -7.55 11.77 8.25
C ASP A 323 -6.36 12.67 8.61
N ARG A 324 -5.13 12.23 8.32
CA ARG A 324 -3.92 12.99 8.66
C ARG A 324 -3.85 14.36 7.97
N ILE A 325 -4.48 14.49 6.81
CA ILE A 325 -4.38 15.71 6.01
C ILE A 325 -5.30 16.80 6.56
N THR A 326 -6.53 16.45 6.92
CA THR A 326 -7.49 17.40 7.50
C THR A 326 -7.38 17.52 9.02
N GLY A 327 -6.75 16.52 9.66
CA GLY A 327 -6.74 16.34 11.12
C GLY A 327 -8.06 15.83 11.68
N GLU A 328 -9.03 15.48 10.84
CA GLU A 328 -10.36 15.05 11.28
C GLU A 328 -10.34 13.62 11.83
N THR A 329 -10.93 13.42 13.00
CA THR A 329 -11.18 12.11 13.61
C THR A 329 -12.69 11.86 13.68
N VAL A 330 -13.14 10.74 13.12
CA VAL A 330 -14.55 10.32 13.12
C VAL A 330 -14.71 8.91 13.70
N ILE A 331 -15.84 8.67 14.36
CA ILE A 331 -16.23 7.34 14.87
C ILE A 331 -16.96 6.55 13.78
N LEU A 332 -16.64 5.26 13.65
CA LEU A 332 -17.24 4.34 12.67
C LEU A 332 -18.24 3.36 13.29
N SER A 333 -18.11 3.08 14.59
CA SER A 333 -18.83 1.98 15.29
C SER A 333 -20.26 2.30 15.77
N PHE A 334 -20.93 3.35 15.29
CA PHE A 334 -22.25 3.75 15.81
C PHE A 334 -23.45 3.26 14.95
N GLY A 335 -24.42 2.59 15.59
CA GLY A 335 -25.79 2.42 15.06
C GLY A 335 -26.52 1.11 15.43
N GLU A 336 -27.68 1.22 16.09
CA GLU A 336 -28.71 0.15 16.09
C GLU A 336 -29.21 -0.10 14.65
N PHE A 337 -29.26 -1.37 14.23
CA PHE A 337 -29.76 -1.76 12.91
C PHE A 337 -31.13 -2.45 12.98
N GLU A 338 -32.17 -1.77 12.49
CA GLU A 338 -33.35 -2.43 11.91
C GLU A 338 -33.36 -2.17 10.38
N GLY A 339 -32.86 -3.11 9.57
CA GLY A 339 -33.02 -3.11 8.10
C GLY A 339 -31.75 -3.35 7.27
N GLU A 340 -31.91 -3.89 6.05
CA GLU A 340 -30.84 -4.34 5.13
C GLU A 340 -30.07 -3.22 4.40
N LYS A 341 -30.49 -1.94 4.49
CA LYS A 341 -29.85 -0.84 3.75
C LYS A 341 -30.12 0.52 4.39
N ARG A 342 -29.11 1.40 4.51
CA ARG A 342 -29.25 2.83 4.84
C ARG A 342 -28.56 3.70 3.80
N THR A 343 -29.21 4.80 3.43
CA THR A 343 -28.77 5.75 2.37
C THR A 343 -28.64 7.19 2.91
N GLU A 344 -28.46 7.38 4.22
CA GLU A 344 -28.39 8.70 4.85
C GLU A 344 -27.01 8.96 5.49
N PRO A 345 -26.55 10.22 5.56
CA PRO A 345 -25.23 10.59 6.11
C PRO A 345 -24.98 10.11 7.53
N ILE A 346 -23.75 9.67 7.78
CA ILE A 346 -23.14 9.59 9.12
C ILE A 346 -22.83 11.02 9.57
N ALA A 347 -23.85 11.76 10.03
CA ALA A 347 -23.68 13.07 10.67
C ALA A 347 -24.79 13.37 11.69
N THR A 348 -24.42 13.34 12.97
CA THR A 348 -25.13 13.82 14.19
C THR A 348 -26.58 13.34 14.41
N PRO A 349 -26.88 12.56 15.47
CA PRO A 349 -28.25 12.19 15.76
C PRO A 349 -29.03 13.34 16.41
N LYS A 350 -30.21 13.66 15.85
CA LYS A 350 -31.25 14.43 16.54
C LYS A 350 -31.87 13.55 17.66
N PRO A 351 -32.07 14.08 18.88
CA PRO A 351 -32.66 13.31 19.98
C PRO A 351 -34.19 13.22 19.86
N GLY A 352 -34.77 12.05 20.08
CA GLY A 352 -36.22 11.89 20.18
C GLY A 352 -36.74 10.45 20.31
N THR A 353 -36.89 10.01 21.57
CA THR A 353 -37.72 8.92 22.13
C THR A 353 -38.77 8.22 21.24
N LEU A 354 -38.92 6.89 21.40
CA LEU A 354 -40.05 6.16 22.02
C LEU A 354 -39.91 4.62 21.68
N PRO A 355 -40.90 3.71 21.92
CA PRO A 355 -40.95 2.79 23.05
C PRO A 355 -41.11 1.29 22.68
N GLY A 356 -40.84 0.37 23.62
CA GLY A 356 -41.61 -0.87 23.75
C GLY A 356 -40.95 -2.21 23.34
N SER A 357 -40.14 -2.74 24.26
CA SER A 357 -40.08 -4.13 24.76
C SER A 357 -40.55 -5.29 23.86
N PHE A 358 -39.60 -6.19 23.58
CA PHE A 358 -39.76 -7.64 23.76
C PHE A 358 -38.48 -8.25 24.36
N GLY A 359 -38.59 -8.85 25.56
CA GLY A 359 -37.49 -9.54 26.27
C GLY A 359 -37.23 -10.97 25.75
N ASN A 360 -36.18 -11.69 26.16
CA ASN A 360 -35.36 -11.60 27.36
C ASN A 360 -33.93 -12.14 27.11
N TYR A 361 -32.93 -11.27 27.16
CA TYR A 361 -31.80 -11.32 28.09
C TYR A 361 -31.53 -9.86 28.45
N GLU A 362 -31.87 -9.48 29.68
CA GLU A 362 -31.77 -8.10 30.15
C GLU A 362 -30.31 -7.74 30.45
N GLY A 363 -29.83 -6.78 29.69
CA GLY A 363 -28.57 -6.07 29.85
C GLY A 363 -28.40 -5.23 28.59
N GLU A 364 -28.97 -4.03 28.59
CA GLU A 364 -28.85 -2.93 27.61
C GLU A 364 -28.18 -3.31 26.27
N GLY A 365 -28.95 -3.29 25.17
CA GLY A 365 -28.44 -3.51 23.82
C GLY A 365 -27.27 -2.57 23.53
N ARG A 366 -26.06 -3.15 23.51
CA ARG A 366 -24.78 -2.49 23.30
C ARG A 366 -24.17 -3.15 22.10
N THR A 367 -23.80 -2.36 21.09
CA THR A 367 -22.92 -2.78 20.00
C THR A 367 -21.59 -3.24 20.58
N MET A 368 -21.39 -4.55 20.72
CA MET A 368 -20.06 -5.09 20.99
C MET A 368 -19.17 -4.86 19.76
N GLY A 369 -18.13 -4.06 19.95
CA GLY A 369 -17.02 -3.69 19.07
C GLY A 369 -17.09 -4.17 17.61
N ALA A 370 -17.50 -3.29 16.70
CA ALA A 370 -17.15 -3.46 15.29
C ALA A 370 -15.64 -3.22 15.13
N SER A 371 -14.86 -4.24 14.80
CA SER A 371 -13.45 -4.09 14.43
C SER A 371 -13.35 -3.72 12.96
N ALA A 372 -13.01 -2.47 12.63
CA ALA A 372 -12.49 -2.22 11.28
C ALA A 372 -11.05 -2.74 11.23
N GLU A 373 -10.83 -3.74 10.39
CA GLU A 373 -9.58 -4.49 10.31
C GLU A 373 -8.83 -4.23 9.00
N SER A 374 -9.51 -3.63 8.02
CA SER A 374 -8.90 -3.30 6.73
C SER A 374 -9.58 -2.14 6.01
N ILE A 375 -8.77 -1.47 5.20
CA ILE A 375 -9.09 -0.26 4.45
C ILE A 375 -8.50 -0.41 3.04
N SER A 376 -9.20 0.06 2.01
CA SER A 376 -8.72 0.05 0.62
C SER A 376 -7.54 1.00 0.43
N ALA A 377 -6.86 0.89 -0.71
CA ALA A 377 -5.62 1.63 -0.97
C ALA A 377 -5.78 3.16 -0.89
N ASP A 378 -6.89 3.67 -1.43
CA ASP A 378 -7.33 5.07 -1.41
C ASP A 378 -8.09 5.47 -0.13
N GLY A 379 -8.26 4.51 0.79
CA GLY A 379 -9.09 4.62 1.98
C GLY A 379 -10.58 4.88 1.75
N ARG A 380 -11.10 4.67 0.54
CA ARG A 380 -12.52 4.81 0.23
C ARG A 380 -13.37 3.72 0.87
N TYR A 381 -12.92 2.47 0.80
CA TYR A 381 -13.68 1.32 1.28
C TYR A 381 -13.11 0.79 2.59
N ILE A 382 -13.98 0.52 3.54
CA ILE A 382 -13.61 -0.08 4.82
C ILE A 382 -14.41 -1.38 4.99
N ALA A 383 -13.70 -2.47 5.29
CA ALA A 383 -14.31 -3.73 5.67
C ALA A 383 -14.22 -3.92 7.18
N PHE A 384 -15.33 -4.34 7.77
CA PHE A 384 -15.40 -4.57 9.21
C PHE A 384 -16.42 -5.63 9.56
N THR A 385 -16.22 -6.26 10.72
CA THR A 385 -17.18 -7.18 11.31
C THR A 385 -18.11 -6.43 12.25
N GLY A 386 -19.35 -6.89 12.38
CA GLY A 386 -20.31 -6.35 13.34
C GLY A 386 -21.08 -7.44 14.06
N GLU A 387 -22.02 -7.04 14.92
CA GLU A 387 -22.76 -7.97 15.76
C GLU A 387 -23.44 -9.11 14.97
N TYR A 388 -23.59 -10.25 15.65
CA TYR A 388 -24.24 -11.46 15.11
C TYR A 388 -23.58 -12.02 13.83
N GLY A 389 -22.27 -11.76 13.65
CA GLY A 389 -21.49 -12.32 12.55
C GLY A 389 -21.79 -11.68 11.20
N GLY A 390 -22.13 -10.37 11.19
CA GLY A 390 -22.22 -9.60 9.96
C GLY A 390 -20.85 -9.17 9.44
N LEU A 391 -20.63 -9.30 8.14
CA LEU A 391 -19.54 -8.66 7.41
C LEU A 391 -20.09 -7.44 6.66
N TYR A 392 -19.42 -6.31 6.77
CA TYR A 392 -19.86 -5.04 6.20
C TYR A 392 -18.77 -4.42 5.33
N ARG A 393 -19.19 -3.72 4.28
CA ARG A 393 -18.35 -2.79 3.52
C ARG A 393 -18.98 -1.40 3.57
N TRP A 394 -18.19 -0.41 3.96
CA TRP A 394 -18.59 0.99 3.89
C TRP A 394 -17.83 1.69 2.78
N ASP A 395 -18.54 2.35 1.87
CA ASP A 395 -17.99 3.29 0.89
C ASP A 395 -18.07 4.69 1.47
N ARG A 396 -16.93 5.27 1.82
CA ARG A 396 -16.82 6.60 2.44
C ARG A 396 -17.17 7.74 1.51
N THR A 397 -16.97 7.56 0.20
CA THR A 397 -17.25 8.61 -0.78
C THR A 397 -18.75 8.76 -1.01
N THR A 398 -19.47 7.65 -1.09
CA THR A 398 -20.94 7.65 -1.25
C THR A 398 -21.68 7.62 0.09
N ASN A 399 -20.95 7.36 1.17
CA ASN A 399 -21.46 7.02 2.49
C ASN A 399 -22.45 5.83 2.47
N GLU A 400 -22.27 4.90 1.53
CA GLU A 400 -23.09 3.70 1.44
C GLU A 400 -22.48 2.60 2.34
N LEU A 401 -23.25 2.17 3.33
CA LEU A 401 -22.92 1.00 4.16
C LEU A 401 -23.76 -0.19 3.70
N ILE A 402 -23.08 -1.26 3.30
CA ILE A 402 -23.72 -2.53 2.90
C ILE A 402 -23.28 -3.65 3.83
N ARG A 403 -24.24 -4.50 4.22
CA ARG A 403 -23.95 -5.80 4.84
C ARG A 403 -23.78 -6.82 3.73
N VAL A 404 -22.55 -7.28 3.53
CA VAL A 404 -22.20 -8.14 2.39
C VAL A 404 -22.39 -9.63 2.71
N LEU A 405 -22.28 -10.03 3.98
CA LEU A 405 -22.46 -11.42 4.41
C LEU A 405 -22.96 -11.51 5.85
N VAL A 406 -23.65 -12.61 6.16
CA VAL A 406 -23.93 -13.05 7.54
C VAL A 406 -23.46 -14.48 7.68
N ALA A 407 -22.55 -14.72 8.62
CA ALA A 407 -22.02 -16.04 8.92
C ALA A 407 -21.82 -16.21 10.43
N SER A 408 -21.74 -17.45 10.89
CA SER A 408 -21.41 -17.71 12.30
C SER A 408 -19.95 -17.32 12.56
N TYR A 409 -19.73 -16.44 13.54
CA TYR A 409 -18.40 -16.06 14.06
C TYR A 409 -17.37 -15.71 12.97
N ILE A 410 -17.35 -14.44 12.54
CA ILE A 410 -16.30 -13.88 11.67
C ILE A 410 -15.26 -13.20 12.56
N SER A 411 -13.96 -13.46 12.33
CA SER A 411 -12.90 -13.04 13.28
C SER A 411 -11.68 -12.34 12.67
N GLN A 412 -11.55 -12.33 11.34
CA GLN A 412 -10.57 -11.53 10.58
C GLN A 412 -11.12 -11.17 9.21
N THR A 413 -10.74 -10.00 8.70
CA THR A 413 -11.12 -9.48 7.39
C THR A 413 -9.98 -8.65 6.77
N LYS A 414 -9.74 -8.83 5.47
CA LYS A 414 -8.88 -7.98 4.64
C LYS A 414 -9.59 -7.63 3.33
N ILE A 415 -9.45 -6.40 2.87
CA ILE A 415 -10.08 -5.90 1.64
C ILE A 415 -9.02 -5.65 0.57
N THR A 416 -9.35 -5.89 -0.69
CA THR A 416 -8.47 -5.57 -1.82
C THR A 416 -8.26 -4.07 -1.98
N ALA A 417 -7.18 -3.69 -2.66
CA ALA A 417 -6.80 -2.29 -2.89
C ALA A 417 -7.92 -1.47 -3.54
N ASP A 418 -8.73 -2.09 -4.41
CA ASP A 418 -9.86 -1.48 -5.10
C ASP A 418 -11.20 -1.57 -4.33
N GLY A 419 -11.23 -2.24 -3.19
CA GLY A 419 -12.43 -2.46 -2.38
C GLY A 419 -13.43 -3.49 -2.90
N GLN A 420 -13.08 -4.23 -3.95
CA GLN A 420 -14.02 -5.13 -4.64
C GLN A 420 -14.06 -6.55 -4.09
N ALA A 421 -13.09 -6.98 -3.29
CA ALA A 421 -13.14 -8.27 -2.63
C ALA A 421 -12.73 -8.19 -1.16
N ILE A 422 -13.33 -9.04 -0.33
CA ILE A 422 -13.00 -9.17 1.09
C ILE A 422 -12.65 -10.64 1.37
N VAL A 423 -11.44 -10.90 1.85
CA VAL A 423 -11.07 -12.18 2.44
C VAL A 423 -11.39 -12.16 3.94
N PHE A 424 -11.90 -13.26 4.48
CA PHE A 424 -12.30 -13.34 5.88
C PHE A 424 -12.22 -14.77 6.42
N VAL A 425 -12.20 -14.89 7.76
CA VAL A 425 -12.22 -16.17 8.47
C VAL A 425 -13.54 -16.36 9.20
N THR A 426 -14.16 -17.53 9.04
CA THR A 426 -15.40 -17.92 9.73
C THR A 426 -15.44 -19.40 10.07
N ASN A 427 -16.22 -19.78 11.08
CA ASN A 427 -16.51 -21.19 11.40
C ASN A 427 -17.85 -21.70 10.85
N ALA A 428 -18.51 -20.90 10.02
CA ALA A 428 -19.74 -21.29 9.35
C ALA A 428 -19.46 -22.45 8.40
N ASN A 429 -20.21 -23.54 8.55
CA ASN A 429 -19.97 -24.79 7.84
C ASN A 429 -20.99 -25.04 6.71
N ASP A 430 -21.66 -23.99 6.26
CA ASP A 430 -22.78 -24.07 5.31
C ASP A 430 -22.76 -22.93 4.28
N LEU A 431 -21.66 -22.17 4.20
CA LEU A 431 -21.49 -21.10 3.23
C LEU A 431 -21.29 -21.63 1.81
N VAL A 432 -20.60 -22.77 1.66
CA VAL A 432 -20.44 -23.50 0.40
C VAL A 432 -20.62 -25.01 0.63
N PRO A 433 -21.06 -25.79 -0.38
CA PRO A 433 -21.24 -27.25 -0.25
C PRO A 433 -19.99 -28.03 0.16
N GLU A 434 -18.81 -27.49 -0.16
CA GLU A 434 -17.50 -28.06 0.12
C GLU A 434 -17.06 -27.88 1.58
N ASP A 435 -17.72 -27.02 2.36
CA ASP A 435 -17.50 -26.88 3.79
C ASP A 435 -18.59 -27.62 4.57
N THR A 436 -18.16 -28.46 5.52
CA THR A 436 -19.04 -29.19 6.44
C THR A 436 -18.43 -29.34 7.83
N ASN A 437 -17.29 -28.69 8.11
CA ASN A 437 -16.34 -29.15 9.13
C ASN A 437 -16.45 -28.38 10.49
N ASN A 438 -17.28 -27.32 10.59
CA ASN A 438 -17.43 -26.44 11.78
C ASN A 438 -16.11 -25.87 12.32
N SER A 439 -15.06 -25.86 11.52
CA SER A 439 -13.74 -25.31 11.86
C SER A 439 -13.64 -23.92 11.24
N ASN A 440 -12.68 -23.12 11.72
CA ASN A 440 -12.38 -21.88 11.03
C ASN A 440 -11.87 -22.21 9.63
N ASP A 441 -12.36 -21.50 8.62
CA ASP A 441 -11.96 -21.62 7.22
C ASP A 441 -11.84 -20.22 6.61
N VAL A 442 -10.97 -20.10 5.60
CA VAL A 442 -10.69 -18.85 4.88
C VAL A 442 -11.58 -18.77 3.64
N TYR A 443 -12.25 -17.65 3.48
CA TYR A 443 -13.14 -17.37 2.36
C TYR A 443 -12.77 -16.04 1.72
N ILE A 444 -13.07 -15.88 0.43
CA ILE A 444 -13.07 -14.59 -0.26
C ILE A 444 -14.45 -14.32 -0.87
N LEU A 445 -14.95 -13.11 -0.67
CA LEU A 445 -16.20 -12.61 -1.25
C LEU A 445 -15.88 -11.51 -2.25
N GLU A 446 -16.17 -11.74 -3.53
CA GLU A 446 -16.16 -10.70 -4.57
C GLU A 446 -17.49 -9.97 -4.55
N ILE A 447 -17.43 -8.64 -4.48
CA ILE A 447 -18.59 -7.75 -4.33
C ILE A 447 -18.83 -7.07 -5.68
N GLU A 448 -19.90 -7.46 -6.38
CA GLU A 448 -20.22 -6.86 -7.68
C GLU A 448 -20.66 -5.39 -7.51
N THR A 449 -19.91 -4.47 -8.09
CA THR A 449 -20.35 -3.08 -8.28
C THR A 449 -21.26 -2.98 -9.50
N GLU A 450 -22.23 -2.06 -9.49
CA GLU A 450 -23.25 -1.88 -10.55
C GLU A 450 -22.66 -1.61 -11.96
N ASP A 451 -21.34 -1.41 -12.08
CA ASP A 451 -20.64 -1.03 -13.32
C ASP A 451 -19.83 -2.15 -14.01
N THR A 452 -19.88 -3.40 -13.52
CA THR A 452 -19.18 -4.51 -14.19
C THR A 452 -19.97 -5.04 -15.41
N PRO A 453 -19.47 -4.93 -16.66
CA PRO A 453 -20.11 -5.56 -17.80
C PRO A 453 -19.98 -7.08 -17.68
N VAL A 454 -21.12 -7.76 -17.58
CA VAL A 454 -21.23 -9.23 -17.58
C VAL A 454 -20.53 -9.81 -18.81
N ILE A 455 -19.31 -10.33 -18.63
CA ILE A 455 -18.66 -11.13 -19.67
C ILE A 455 -19.26 -12.53 -19.59
N THR A 456 -20.16 -12.85 -20.51
CA THR A 456 -20.73 -14.19 -20.63
C THR A 456 -19.62 -15.14 -21.13
N PRO A 457 -19.23 -16.19 -20.37
CA PRO A 457 -18.20 -17.11 -20.84
C PRO A 457 -18.70 -17.85 -22.08
N THR A 458 -18.03 -17.63 -23.21
CA THR A 458 -18.27 -18.40 -24.42
C THR A 458 -17.55 -19.74 -24.25
N LEU A 459 -18.32 -20.82 -24.15
CA LEU A 459 -17.79 -22.19 -24.11
C LEU A 459 -16.99 -22.47 -25.39
N THR A 460 -15.66 -22.43 -25.30
CA THR A 460 -14.77 -22.91 -26.36
C THR A 460 -14.71 -24.44 -26.30
N PRO A 461 -14.94 -25.17 -27.41
CA PRO A 461 -14.95 -26.63 -27.38
C PRO A 461 -13.54 -27.19 -27.15
N THR A 462 -13.49 -28.23 -26.33
CA THR A 462 -12.31 -29.01 -25.92
C THR A 462 -11.47 -29.47 -27.12
N PRO A 463 -10.14 -29.24 -27.15
CA PRO A 463 -9.30 -29.80 -28.21
C PRO A 463 -9.04 -31.29 -27.95
N ASN A 464 -9.19 -32.08 -29.01
CA ASN A 464 -8.86 -33.50 -29.04
C ASN A 464 -7.37 -33.74 -28.76
N VAL A 465 -7.12 -34.74 -27.90
CA VAL A 465 -5.78 -35.24 -27.56
C VAL A 465 -5.16 -35.94 -28.77
N THR A 466 -4.05 -35.40 -29.29
CA THR A 466 -3.15 -36.13 -30.20
C THR A 466 -1.69 -35.72 -29.96
N SER A 467 -0.88 -36.72 -29.59
CA SER A 467 0.60 -36.81 -29.55
C SER A 467 1.41 -35.70 -28.86
N SER A 468 2.20 -36.10 -27.86
CA SER A 468 3.20 -35.30 -27.15
C SER A 468 4.06 -34.44 -28.07
N PRO A 469 4.20 -33.13 -27.79
CA PRO A 469 5.25 -32.33 -28.37
C PRO A 469 6.56 -32.58 -27.60
N THR A 470 7.65 -32.73 -28.35
CA THR A 470 9.01 -32.66 -27.84
C THR A 470 9.22 -31.27 -27.23
N ILE A 471 9.64 -31.19 -25.97
CA ILE A 471 9.95 -29.94 -25.26
C ILE A 471 11.02 -29.17 -26.08
N PRO A 472 10.76 -27.93 -26.54
CA PRO A 472 11.82 -27.07 -27.04
C PRO A 472 12.71 -26.69 -25.86
N LEU A 473 14.03 -26.73 -26.05
CA LEU A 473 14.98 -26.20 -25.08
C LEU A 473 14.54 -24.77 -24.69
N THR A 474 14.42 -24.53 -23.38
CA THR A 474 14.16 -23.22 -22.80
C THR A 474 15.14 -22.22 -23.42
N PRO A 475 14.68 -21.13 -24.05
CA PRO A 475 15.59 -20.09 -24.49
C PRO A 475 16.33 -19.57 -23.27
N THR A 476 17.66 -19.48 -23.37
CA THR A 476 18.46 -18.71 -22.42
C THR A 476 17.81 -17.32 -22.29
N PRO A 477 17.55 -16.82 -21.07
CA PRO A 477 16.96 -15.49 -20.90
C PRO A 477 17.80 -14.49 -21.69
N ALA A 478 17.13 -13.63 -22.46
CA ALA A 478 17.80 -12.56 -23.17
C ALA A 478 18.59 -11.72 -22.16
N PRO A 479 19.80 -11.23 -22.50
CA PRO A 479 20.54 -10.36 -21.60
C PRO A 479 19.68 -9.15 -21.25
N THR A 480 19.49 -8.89 -19.95
CA THR A 480 18.75 -7.73 -19.47
C THR A 480 19.50 -6.46 -19.89
N ILE A 481 18.83 -5.59 -20.64
CA ILE A 481 19.35 -4.25 -20.94
C ILE A 481 19.39 -3.46 -19.63
N LYS A 482 20.54 -2.88 -19.31
CA LYS A 482 20.81 -2.14 -18.08
C LYS A 482 21.63 -0.88 -18.36
N MET A 483 21.33 0.18 -17.62
CA MET A 483 22.18 1.35 -17.44
C MET A 483 22.93 1.25 -16.10
N THR A 484 24.18 1.70 -16.08
CA THR A 484 25.05 1.74 -14.92
C THR A 484 25.70 3.11 -14.86
N VAL A 485 25.80 3.70 -13.66
CA VAL A 485 26.60 4.91 -13.44
C VAL A 485 27.87 4.54 -12.72
N LEU A 486 29.00 5.00 -13.23
CA LEU A 486 30.32 4.79 -12.65
C LEU A 486 30.88 6.15 -12.22
N ASP A 487 31.76 6.12 -11.22
CA ASP A 487 32.59 7.26 -10.82
C ASP A 487 33.38 7.74 -12.06
N GLU A 488 34.28 6.88 -12.54
CA GLU A 488 35.10 7.16 -13.72
C GLU A 488 35.04 6.08 -14.80
N ALA A 489 35.44 6.46 -16.00
CA ALA A 489 35.38 5.66 -17.23
C ALA A 489 36.13 4.31 -17.17
N GLU A 490 37.13 4.18 -16.29
CA GLU A 490 37.96 2.98 -16.13
C GLU A 490 37.46 2.05 -15.00
N ASN A 491 36.45 2.48 -14.23
CA ASN A 491 35.94 1.76 -13.07
C ASN A 491 34.80 0.77 -13.43
N GLU A 492 35.13 -0.29 -14.17
CA GLU A 492 34.14 -1.25 -14.73
C GLU A 492 33.33 -2.06 -13.68
N THR A 493 33.67 -1.98 -12.38
CA THR A 493 33.00 -2.75 -11.30
C THR A 493 32.24 -1.90 -10.28
N GLY A 494 32.23 -0.57 -10.42
CA GLY A 494 31.74 0.38 -9.41
C GLY A 494 30.39 1.01 -9.72
N ASP A 495 29.32 0.21 -9.90
CA ASP A 495 27.97 0.76 -10.09
C ASP A 495 27.54 1.61 -8.88
N LEU A 496 27.30 2.90 -9.15
CA LEU A 496 26.90 3.93 -8.19
C LEU A 496 25.38 4.11 -8.10
N THR A 497 24.59 3.33 -8.84
CA THR A 497 23.14 3.31 -8.70
C THR A 497 22.76 3.05 -7.23
N GLY A 498 21.98 3.94 -6.63
CA GLY A 498 21.61 3.89 -5.21
C GLY A 498 22.70 4.33 -4.23
N LYS A 499 23.84 4.83 -4.71
CA LYS A 499 24.99 5.23 -3.89
C LYS A 499 25.33 6.71 -4.07
N THR A 500 26.13 7.24 -3.16
CA THR A 500 26.72 8.57 -3.29
C THR A 500 28.15 8.45 -3.79
N ASP A 501 28.45 9.14 -4.88
CA ASP A 501 29.79 9.40 -5.39
C ASP A 501 30.51 10.50 -4.59
N TYR A 502 31.83 10.39 -4.47
CA TYR A 502 32.64 11.34 -3.70
C TYR A 502 33.83 11.85 -4.50
N ASP A 503 33.75 13.11 -4.89
CA ASP A 503 34.72 13.68 -5.81
C ASP A 503 35.41 14.93 -5.27
N ALA A 504 36.68 15.10 -5.63
CA ALA A 504 37.38 16.36 -5.44
C ALA A 504 36.86 17.41 -6.43
N VAL A 505 36.94 18.69 -6.07
CA VAL A 505 36.38 19.79 -6.90
C VAL A 505 37.01 19.82 -8.30
N GLU A 506 38.28 19.45 -8.39
CA GLU A 506 39.08 19.36 -9.60
C GLU A 506 38.79 18.12 -10.46
N ASN A 507 38.14 17.10 -9.92
CA ASN A 507 37.95 15.80 -10.57
C ASN A 507 36.50 15.41 -10.80
N ARG A 508 35.56 16.37 -10.76
CA ARG A 508 34.12 16.10 -10.91
C ARG A 508 33.79 15.29 -12.16
N ASN A 509 33.42 14.04 -12.01
CA ASN A 509 33.19 13.16 -13.13
C ASN A 509 32.15 12.06 -12.82
N LEU A 510 31.32 11.73 -13.81
CA LEU A 510 30.46 10.56 -13.80
C LEU A 510 30.48 9.94 -15.19
N SER A 511 30.42 8.62 -15.27
CA SER A 511 30.33 7.90 -16.54
C SER A 511 29.03 7.11 -16.62
N ILE A 512 28.16 7.46 -17.57
CA ILE A 512 26.87 6.79 -17.79
C ILE A 512 27.08 5.72 -18.86
N VAL A 513 26.91 4.44 -18.50
CA VAL A 513 27.20 3.26 -19.34
C VAL A 513 25.94 2.45 -19.56
N TRP A 514 25.77 1.83 -20.73
CA TRP A 514 24.67 0.92 -21.02
C TRP A 514 25.11 -0.28 -21.86
N ASN A 515 24.35 -1.37 -21.82
CA ASN A 515 24.63 -2.59 -22.59
C ASN A 515 23.60 -2.87 -23.71
N ALA A 516 22.85 -1.86 -24.13
CA ALA A 516 21.81 -2.02 -25.15
C ALA A 516 22.36 -2.32 -26.55
N PRO A 517 21.61 -3.04 -27.40
CA PRO A 517 22.01 -3.30 -28.78
C PRO A 517 22.21 -2.00 -29.58
N THR A 518 23.38 -1.85 -30.19
CA THR A 518 23.75 -0.68 -31.02
C THR A 518 23.33 -0.80 -32.48
N THR A 519 22.78 -1.95 -32.89
CA THR A 519 22.40 -2.19 -34.29
C THR A 519 21.25 -1.28 -34.69
N GLY A 520 21.46 -0.42 -35.69
CA GLY A 520 20.45 0.50 -36.20
C GLY A 520 20.42 1.88 -35.53
N ALA A 521 21.08 2.04 -34.38
CA ALA A 521 21.21 3.33 -33.70
C ALA A 521 22.07 4.30 -34.53
N ARG A 522 21.67 5.57 -34.55
CA ARG A 522 22.42 6.68 -35.16
C ARG A 522 23.07 7.57 -34.10
N ASP A 523 22.42 7.71 -32.96
CA ASP A 523 22.84 8.54 -31.85
C ASP A 523 22.21 8.00 -30.56
N TRP A 524 22.74 8.42 -29.42
CA TRP A 524 22.16 8.18 -28.11
C TRP A 524 22.04 9.51 -27.39
N HIS A 525 20.84 9.83 -26.93
CA HIS A 525 20.54 11.02 -26.14
C HIS A 525 20.47 10.63 -24.68
N ILE A 526 21.06 11.45 -23.82
CA ILE A 526 21.07 11.23 -22.37
C ILE A 526 20.31 12.40 -21.76
N LEU A 527 19.34 12.07 -20.92
CA LEU A 527 18.62 13.02 -20.10
C LEU A 527 19.03 12.82 -18.65
N ALA A 528 19.15 13.92 -17.93
CA ALA A 528 19.42 13.94 -16.51
C ALA A 528 18.30 14.67 -15.78
N ARG A 529 17.96 14.14 -14.61
CA ARG A 529 17.03 14.72 -13.67
C ARG A 529 17.80 15.05 -12.40
N GLU A 530 17.63 16.26 -11.91
CA GLU A 530 18.19 16.73 -10.64
C GLU A 530 17.12 16.66 -9.55
N GLY A 531 17.41 15.93 -8.49
CA GLY A 531 16.50 15.71 -7.37
C GLY A 531 15.14 15.23 -7.84
N ILE A 532 14.17 16.12 -7.73
CA ILE A 532 12.75 15.83 -7.91
C ILE A 532 12.15 16.38 -9.20
N GLY A 533 12.95 17.15 -9.95
CA GLY A 533 12.52 17.86 -11.15
C GLY A 533 12.20 16.96 -12.35
N GLY A 534 11.97 17.59 -13.50
CA GLY A 534 11.80 16.87 -14.77
C GLY A 534 13.13 16.42 -15.38
N TYR A 535 13.07 15.53 -16.37
CA TYR A 535 14.26 15.18 -17.15
C TYR A 535 14.64 16.32 -18.11
N LYS A 536 15.87 16.78 -18.01
CA LYS A 536 16.49 17.77 -18.89
C LYS A 536 17.52 17.10 -19.79
N PHE A 537 17.74 17.65 -20.99
CA PHE A 537 18.71 17.09 -21.94
C PHE A 537 20.14 17.33 -21.44
N LEU A 538 20.83 16.25 -21.03
CA LEU A 538 22.22 16.31 -20.59
C LEU A 538 23.18 16.41 -21.77
N GLY A 539 22.99 15.57 -22.79
CA GLY A 539 23.90 15.50 -23.93
C GLY A 539 23.62 14.32 -24.84
N ARG A 540 24.54 14.08 -25.77
CA ARG A 540 24.44 12.98 -26.73
C ARG A 540 25.79 12.37 -27.07
N THR A 541 25.81 11.19 -27.66
CA THR A 541 27.06 10.53 -28.09
C THR A 541 27.52 10.95 -29.49
N ALA A 542 26.60 11.46 -30.33
CA ALA A 542 26.80 11.67 -31.76
C ALA A 542 27.30 10.41 -32.51
N ASN A 543 27.11 9.23 -31.91
CA ASN A 543 27.58 7.94 -32.40
C ASN A 543 26.68 6.82 -31.88
N GLY A 544 25.94 6.16 -32.78
CA GLY A 544 25.06 5.03 -32.46
C GLY A 544 25.78 3.77 -31.97
N GLU A 545 27.09 3.64 -32.19
CA GLU A 545 27.90 2.53 -31.65
C GLU A 545 28.39 2.80 -30.22
N ALA A 546 28.21 4.01 -29.69
CA ALA A 546 28.60 4.33 -28.33
C ALA A 546 27.71 3.60 -27.32
N VAL A 547 28.33 3.18 -26.23
CA VAL A 547 27.69 2.51 -25.08
C VAL A 547 27.96 3.27 -23.77
N ARG A 548 28.46 4.50 -23.90
CA ARG A 548 28.86 5.35 -22.78
C ARG A 548 28.81 6.83 -23.12
N LEU A 549 28.50 7.67 -22.13
CA LEU A 549 28.75 9.10 -22.12
C LEU A 549 29.51 9.47 -20.84
N ASP A 550 30.65 10.13 -20.99
CA ASP A 550 31.47 10.63 -19.89
C ASP A 550 31.06 12.09 -19.59
N TRP A 551 30.62 12.35 -18.36
CA TRP A 551 30.14 13.65 -17.91
C TRP A 551 31.11 14.29 -16.93
N HIS A 552 31.86 15.27 -17.41
CA HIS A 552 32.82 16.04 -16.63
C HIS A 552 32.91 17.47 -17.20
N PRO A 553 33.49 18.44 -16.48
CA PRO A 553 33.69 19.79 -16.99
C PRO A 553 34.41 19.78 -18.35
N GLY A 554 33.78 20.38 -19.36
CA GLY A 554 34.35 20.47 -20.72
C GLY A 554 34.27 19.20 -21.57
N ALA A 555 33.52 18.18 -21.16
CA ALA A 555 33.25 17.02 -22.03
C ALA A 555 32.48 17.47 -23.30
N PRO A 556 32.76 16.85 -24.46
CA PRO A 556 32.08 17.22 -25.71
C PRO A 556 30.61 16.77 -25.71
N TYR A 557 29.79 17.44 -26.53
CA TYR A 557 28.39 17.08 -26.79
C TYR A 557 27.42 17.16 -25.61
N LEU A 558 27.81 17.86 -24.54
CA LEU A 558 26.93 18.25 -23.45
C LEU A 558 26.06 19.45 -23.84
N SER A 559 24.88 19.53 -23.24
CA SER A 559 24.05 20.73 -23.30
C SER A 559 24.63 21.86 -22.44
N GLY A 560 24.19 23.10 -22.70
CA GLY A 560 24.76 24.28 -22.05
C GLY A 560 24.63 24.29 -20.52
N GLU A 561 23.58 23.70 -19.97
CA GLU A 561 23.32 23.60 -18.52
C GLU A 561 24.31 22.65 -17.84
N PHE A 562 24.58 21.50 -18.46
CA PHE A 562 25.42 20.44 -17.87
C PHE A 562 26.90 20.52 -18.26
N VAL A 563 27.32 21.50 -19.07
CA VAL A 563 28.70 21.64 -19.57
C VAL A 563 29.75 21.80 -18.46
N SER A 564 29.31 22.26 -17.29
CA SER A 564 30.13 22.49 -16.11
C SER A 564 30.48 21.19 -15.38
N GLY A 565 29.91 20.04 -15.75
CA GLY A 565 30.03 18.78 -15.00
C GLY A 565 29.00 18.66 -13.87
N PRO A 566 28.99 17.50 -13.17
CA PRO A 566 28.04 17.24 -12.07
C PRO A 566 28.22 18.21 -10.90
N GLU A 567 27.12 18.58 -10.26
CA GLU A 567 27.07 19.50 -9.13
C GLU A 567 27.09 18.75 -7.80
N PHE A 568 27.80 19.31 -6.81
CA PHE A 568 27.87 18.72 -5.48
C PHE A 568 26.60 18.99 -4.69
N ASN A 569 26.27 18.06 -3.79
CA ASN A 569 25.01 18.04 -3.03
C ASN A 569 23.79 17.82 -3.91
N THR A 570 23.96 17.15 -5.04
CA THR A 570 22.88 16.90 -6.00
C THR A 570 22.67 15.40 -6.17
N VAL A 571 21.41 15.01 -6.31
CA VAL A 571 21.01 13.65 -6.65
C VAL A 571 20.61 13.63 -8.12
N TYR A 572 21.13 12.67 -8.88
CA TYR A 572 20.91 12.54 -10.30
C TYR A 572 20.14 11.26 -10.63
N GLN A 573 19.18 11.37 -11.54
CA GLN A 573 18.61 10.23 -12.25
C GLN A 573 18.86 10.38 -13.76
N PHE A 574 19.07 9.28 -14.48
CA PHE A 574 19.38 9.32 -15.90
C PHE A 574 18.41 8.46 -16.72
N ARG A 575 18.13 8.96 -17.94
CA ARG A 575 17.45 8.22 -19.00
C ARG A 575 18.31 8.25 -20.24
N ILE A 576 18.43 7.12 -20.91
CA ILE A 576 19.07 7.01 -22.22
C ILE A 576 18.01 6.77 -23.27
N VAL A 577 18.10 7.47 -24.40
CA VAL A 577 17.20 7.34 -25.53
C VAL A 577 18.00 7.03 -26.79
N ARG A 578 17.69 5.91 -27.43
CA ARG A 578 18.22 5.51 -28.73
C ARG A 578 17.58 6.32 -29.84
N ILE A 579 18.39 6.86 -30.73
CA ILE A 579 17.91 7.58 -31.92
C ILE A 579 18.11 6.70 -33.16
N ASP A 580 17.02 6.25 -33.76
CA ASP A 580 17.02 5.46 -35.00
C ASP A 580 15.91 5.92 -35.99
N GLU A 581 15.58 5.10 -37.01
CA GLU A 581 14.54 5.43 -38.00
C GLU A 581 13.12 4.97 -37.61
N GLN A 582 12.94 4.24 -36.49
CA GLN A 582 11.67 3.65 -36.06
C GLN A 582 11.45 3.87 -34.56
N ARG A 583 10.54 4.78 -34.21
CA ARG A 583 10.20 5.05 -32.80
C ARG A 583 9.38 3.90 -32.20
N GLY A 584 9.93 3.17 -31.23
CA GLY A 584 9.29 2.05 -30.53
C GLY A 584 9.54 2.04 -29.00
N GLU A 585 8.87 1.14 -28.29
CA GLU A 585 8.96 0.99 -26.82
C GLU A 585 10.36 0.51 -26.36
N ASP A 586 11.16 -0.09 -27.26
CA ASP A 586 12.52 -0.61 -26.98
C ASP A 586 13.63 0.47 -27.05
N ASP A 587 13.28 1.75 -27.18
CA ASP A 587 14.23 2.84 -27.49
C ASP A 587 14.73 3.62 -26.29
N TYR A 588 14.30 3.32 -25.06
CA TYR A 588 14.82 4.03 -23.89
C TYR A 588 15.11 3.10 -22.71
N ILE A 589 16.04 3.54 -21.88
CA ILE A 589 16.54 2.82 -20.71
C ILE A 589 16.55 3.82 -19.57
N ASP A 590 15.80 3.52 -18.52
CA ASP A 590 15.84 4.29 -17.28
C ASP A 590 16.84 3.70 -16.29
N MET A 591 17.47 4.60 -15.54
CA MET A 591 18.28 4.19 -14.41
C MET A 591 17.36 3.69 -13.28
N THR A 592 17.69 2.52 -12.72
CA THR A 592 16.85 1.82 -11.73
C THR A 592 16.82 2.50 -10.35
N GLY A 593 17.69 3.48 -10.10
CA GLY A 593 17.70 4.27 -8.86
C GLY A 593 18.65 5.46 -8.98
N PRO A 594 18.49 6.53 -8.18
CA PRO A 594 19.31 7.73 -8.35
C PRO A 594 20.76 7.53 -7.87
N VAL A 595 21.64 8.45 -8.24
CA VAL A 595 23.03 8.55 -7.74
C VAL A 595 23.20 9.89 -7.03
N GLY A 596 23.74 9.88 -5.81
CA GLY A 596 24.14 11.11 -5.13
C GLY A 596 25.51 11.56 -5.63
N PHE A 597 25.75 12.86 -5.78
CA PHE A 597 27.06 13.40 -6.11
C PHE A 597 27.52 14.37 -5.02
N GLN A 598 28.59 14.01 -4.31
CA GLN A 598 29.06 14.70 -3.12
C GLN A 598 30.55 15.02 -3.21
N ARG A 599 30.97 16.06 -2.50
CA ARG A 599 32.37 16.40 -2.35
C ARG A 599 33.09 15.37 -1.47
N GLU A 600 34.32 15.03 -1.81
CA GLU A 600 35.19 14.19 -0.99
C GLU A 600 35.21 14.63 0.49
N GLY A 601 34.94 13.68 1.41
CA GLY A 601 34.83 13.93 2.85
C GLY A 601 33.48 14.48 3.32
N GLY A 602 32.51 14.66 2.41
CA GLY A 602 31.13 15.01 2.72
C GLY A 602 30.33 13.84 3.31
N ARG A 603 29.12 14.11 3.81
CA ARG A 603 28.19 13.06 4.23
C ARG A 603 27.46 12.49 3.01
N PRO A 604 27.14 11.18 2.98
CA PRO A 604 26.31 10.60 1.93
C PRO A 604 25.02 11.39 1.77
N LEU A 605 24.60 11.62 0.52
CA LEU A 605 23.31 12.23 0.26
C LEU A 605 22.21 11.21 0.49
N ARG A 606 21.13 11.64 1.12
CA ARG A 606 19.93 10.82 1.22
C ARG A 606 19.23 10.82 -0.14
N ILE A 607 19.25 9.68 -0.80
CA ILE A 607 18.66 9.49 -2.12
C ILE A 607 17.16 9.21 -1.92
N ARG A 608 16.32 10.24 -2.16
CA ARG A 608 14.87 10.20 -1.95
C ARG A 608 14.14 9.99 -3.29
N THR A 609 13.04 9.25 -3.27
CA THR A 609 12.01 9.26 -4.32
C THR A 609 10.81 10.03 -3.75
N ILE A 610 10.25 10.99 -4.47
CA ILE A 610 9.00 11.63 -4.03
C ILE A 610 7.86 10.61 -4.17
N PRO A 611 7.11 10.34 -3.09
CA PRO A 611 5.81 9.68 -3.17
C PRO A 611 4.86 10.55 -3.99
N THR A 612 4.39 10.05 -5.13
CA THR A 612 3.29 10.71 -5.83
C THR A 612 2.02 10.51 -5.01
N PRO A 613 1.16 11.54 -4.82
CA PRO A 613 -0.14 11.34 -4.22
C PRO A 613 -0.90 10.25 -4.99
N TYR A 614 -1.48 9.28 -4.28
CA TYR A 614 -2.28 8.24 -4.93
C TYR A 614 -3.55 8.89 -5.50
N LEU A 615 -3.57 9.08 -6.82
CA LEU A 615 -4.71 9.59 -7.57
C LEU A 615 -5.41 8.42 -8.25
N ALA A 616 -6.73 8.36 -8.20
CA ALA A 616 -7.49 7.41 -9.00
C ALA A 616 -7.33 7.73 -10.50
N ALA A 617 -7.54 6.72 -11.35
CA ALA A 617 -7.49 6.89 -12.79
C ALA A 617 -8.45 8.00 -13.26
N GLY A 618 -7.93 8.95 -14.03
CA GLY A 618 -8.65 10.11 -14.53
C GLY A 618 -8.62 11.36 -13.63
N GLN A 619 -7.84 11.35 -12.54
CA GLN A 619 -7.75 12.49 -11.62
C GLN A 619 -6.54 13.39 -11.88
N ILE A 620 -6.72 14.67 -11.58
CA ILE A 620 -5.68 15.70 -11.50
C ILE A 620 -5.97 16.55 -10.26
N CYS A 621 -4.94 16.79 -9.45
CA CYS A 621 -5.04 17.53 -8.20
C CYS A 621 -3.93 18.58 -8.10
N LEU A 622 -4.25 19.67 -7.41
CA LEU A 622 -3.34 20.79 -7.14
C LEU A 622 -2.95 20.77 -5.66
N TYR A 623 -1.68 20.87 -5.35
CA TYR A 623 -1.18 20.92 -3.98
C TYR A 623 -0.30 22.14 -3.78
N ASP A 624 -0.25 22.58 -2.53
CA ASP A 624 0.59 23.67 -2.04
C ASP A 624 2.08 23.28 -2.17
N ASP A 625 2.46 22.12 -1.62
CA ASP A 625 3.85 21.64 -1.61
C ASP A 625 4.04 20.19 -2.12
N ILE A 626 5.31 19.78 -2.19
CA ILE A 626 5.78 18.47 -2.66
C ILE A 626 5.27 17.27 -1.82
N LEU A 627 4.69 17.48 -0.63
CA LEU A 627 4.48 16.42 0.36
C LEU A 627 3.04 16.27 0.86
N GLY A 628 2.08 16.64 0.03
CA GLY A 628 0.70 16.29 0.22
C GLY A 628 -0.07 17.34 1.02
N GLY A 629 -1.15 17.78 0.40
CA GLY A 629 -2.16 18.67 0.97
C GLY A 629 -3.55 18.25 0.47
N ASN A 630 -4.57 19.05 0.76
CA ASN A 630 -5.85 18.89 0.08
C ASN A 630 -5.71 19.37 -1.37
N ASP A 631 -6.45 18.75 -2.29
CA ASP A 631 -6.58 19.30 -3.64
C ASP A 631 -7.10 20.74 -3.55
N LEU A 632 -6.28 21.69 -3.97
CA LEU A 632 -6.56 23.12 -3.99
C LEU A 632 -7.48 23.50 -5.17
N SER A 633 -7.95 22.54 -5.97
CA SER A 633 -8.97 22.75 -6.99
C SER A 633 -10.25 23.35 -6.39
N GLY A 634 -10.50 24.62 -6.70
CA GLY A 634 -11.61 25.43 -6.16
C GLY A 634 -11.26 26.21 -4.89
N GLY A 635 -10.01 26.14 -4.43
CA GLY A 635 -9.51 26.73 -3.19
C GLY A 635 -8.61 27.96 -3.37
N THR A 636 -7.83 28.26 -2.34
CA THR A 636 -6.82 29.32 -2.33
C THR A 636 -5.51 28.75 -1.83
N ASP A 637 -4.44 29.11 -2.52
CA ASP A 637 -3.07 28.82 -2.18
C ASP A 637 -2.40 30.08 -1.63
N ILE A 638 -1.65 29.97 -0.53
CA ILE A 638 -1.08 31.11 0.20
C ILE A 638 0.36 30.81 0.58
N ASP A 639 1.28 31.45 -0.14
CA ASP A 639 2.72 31.26 0.04
C ASP A 639 3.43 32.50 0.58
N GLU A 640 4.54 32.28 1.27
CA GLU A 640 5.56 33.32 1.46
C GLU A 640 6.28 33.61 0.14
N ALA A 641 6.77 34.84 -0.05
CA ALA A 641 7.43 35.24 -1.31
C ALA A 641 8.61 34.34 -1.73
N ASP A 642 9.31 33.76 -0.74
CA ASP A 642 10.48 32.89 -0.93
C ASP A 642 10.10 31.39 -1.06
N GLY A 643 8.83 31.02 -0.89
CA GLY A 643 8.32 29.65 -0.93
C GLY A 643 7.34 29.36 -2.08
N ARG A 644 7.19 30.29 -3.04
CA ARG A 644 6.13 30.23 -4.05
C ARG A 644 6.15 28.94 -4.88
N GLY A 645 5.08 28.14 -4.82
CA GLY A 645 4.97 26.90 -5.57
C GLY A 645 3.53 26.45 -5.82
N ILE A 646 3.32 25.67 -6.87
CA ILE A 646 2.12 24.84 -7.03
C ILE A 646 2.59 23.47 -7.54
N LEU A 647 2.23 22.39 -6.84
CA LEU A 647 2.40 21.03 -7.34
C LEU A 647 1.14 20.60 -8.09
N ILE A 648 1.30 20.22 -9.35
CA ILE A 648 0.23 19.65 -10.19
C ILE A 648 0.49 18.15 -10.32
N ALA A 649 -0.37 17.28 -9.79
CA ALA A 649 -0.24 15.83 -9.95
C ALA A 649 -1.44 15.24 -10.70
N TRP A 650 -1.23 14.14 -11.42
CA TRP A 650 -2.26 13.49 -12.23
C TRP A 650 -2.13 11.97 -12.25
N ASN A 651 -3.21 11.28 -12.63
CA ASN A 651 -3.18 9.87 -13.01
C ASN A 651 -4.13 9.62 -14.20
N PHE A 652 -3.59 9.15 -15.33
CA PHE A 652 -4.39 8.78 -16.52
C PHE A 652 -4.90 7.32 -16.51
N GLY A 653 -4.54 6.53 -15.49
CA GLY A 653 -4.86 5.10 -15.42
C GLY A 653 -4.17 4.28 -16.52
N GLN A 654 -2.99 4.71 -16.97
CA GLN A 654 -2.19 4.03 -17.98
C GLN A 654 -0.84 3.63 -17.40
N ASP A 655 -0.29 2.54 -17.92
CA ASP A 655 1.09 2.14 -17.63
C ASP A 655 2.06 3.23 -18.12
N ALA A 656 2.99 3.66 -17.26
CA ALA A 656 4.00 4.65 -17.62
C ALA A 656 4.87 4.20 -18.81
N ALA A 657 5.02 2.89 -19.02
CA ALA A 657 5.76 2.31 -20.14
C ALA A 657 5.20 2.70 -21.53
N VAL A 658 3.90 3.03 -21.62
CA VAL A 658 3.27 3.44 -22.90
C VAL A 658 3.22 4.97 -23.07
N VAL A 659 3.74 5.72 -22.10
CA VAL A 659 3.72 7.19 -22.07
C VAL A 659 5.11 7.74 -22.33
N TRP A 660 5.23 8.60 -23.34
CA TRP A 660 6.49 9.26 -23.66
C TRP A 660 6.76 10.44 -22.70
N ASP A 661 5.76 11.30 -22.54
CA ASP A 661 5.91 12.58 -21.85
C ASP A 661 4.55 13.14 -21.44
N TYR A 662 4.54 14.06 -20.50
CA TYR A 662 3.37 14.87 -20.14
C TYR A 662 3.65 16.34 -20.43
N HIS A 663 2.73 16.97 -21.14
CA HIS A 663 2.76 18.41 -21.39
C HIS A 663 1.75 19.10 -20.48
N VAL A 664 2.22 20.07 -19.69
CA VAL A 664 1.40 20.84 -18.77
C VAL A 664 1.08 22.19 -19.39
N PHE A 665 -0.18 22.60 -19.28
CA PHE A 665 -0.70 23.88 -19.74
C PHE A 665 -1.37 24.60 -18.58
N VAL A 666 -1.29 25.93 -18.59
CA VAL A 666 -1.89 26.80 -17.58
C VAL A 666 -2.81 27.83 -18.23
N SER A 667 -3.94 28.09 -17.61
CA SER A 667 -4.86 29.19 -17.90
C SER A 667 -4.84 30.16 -16.73
N VAL A 668 -4.68 31.45 -17.01
CA VAL A 668 -4.63 32.54 -16.01
C VAL A 668 -5.89 33.39 -16.14
N ASP A 669 -6.62 33.59 -15.04
CA ASP A 669 -7.85 34.40 -14.97
C ASP A 669 -8.87 34.06 -16.07
N ASP A 670 -9.16 32.75 -16.24
CA ASP A 670 -10.02 32.19 -17.29
C ASP A 670 -9.61 32.55 -18.74
N GLY A 671 -8.33 32.81 -18.97
CA GLY A 671 -7.73 33.03 -20.29
C GLY A 671 -7.60 31.77 -21.16
N GLU A 672 -6.89 31.89 -22.28
CA GLU A 672 -6.55 30.73 -23.12
C GLU A 672 -5.44 29.88 -22.46
N ASN A 673 -5.49 28.56 -22.65
CA ASN A 673 -4.44 27.64 -22.20
C ASN A 673 -3.10 27.93 -22.87
N GLN A 674 -2.07 28.19 -22.07
CA GLN A 674 -0.69 28.45 -22.49
C GLN A 674 0.20 27.29 -22.05
N PHE A 675 1.22 26.97 -22.84
CA PHE A 675 2.16 25.90 -22.49
C PHE A 675 2.99 26.30 -21.27
N LEU A 676 2.89 25.52 -20.20
CA LEU A 676 3.63 25.73 -18.96
C LEU A 676 4.97 25.01 -18.99
N GLY A 677 4.96 23.72 -19.33
CA GLY A 677 6.18 22.91 -19.31
C GLY A 677 5.96 21.43 -19.64
N THR A 678 7.03 20.65 -19.48
CA THR A 678 7.05 19.19 -19.70
C THR A 678 7.78 18.49 -18.56
N THR A 679 7.39 17.24 -18.28
CA THR A 679 8.10 16.37 -17.33
C THR A 679 9.35 15.72 -17.94
N GLY A 680 9.40 15.59 -19.26
CA GLY A 680 10.44 14.87 -20.00
C GLY A 680 10.35 13.36 -19.83
N SER A 681 9.29 12.84 -19.19
CA SER A 681 9.08 11.42 -18.94
C SER A 681 7.63 11.08 -18.59
N GLY A 682 7.13 9.97 -19.15
CA GLY A 682 5.86 9.35 -18.78
C GLY A 682 5.81 8.66 -17.40
N GLU A 683 6.96 8.49 -16.74
CA GLU A 683 7.04 7.96 -15.36
C GLU A 683 6.78 9.04 -14.29
N ILE A 684 6.90 10.32 -14.66
CA ILE A 684 6.68 11.43 -13.75
C ILE A 684 5.25 11.92 -13.94
N SER A 685 4.37 11.63 -12.99
CA SER A 685 2.96 12.01 -13.04
C SER A 685 2.64 13.26 -12.21
N TYR A 686 3.60 14.17 -12.11
CA TYR A 686 3.45 15.48 -11.48
C TYR A 686 4.36 16.54 -12.10
N PHE A 687 4.09 17.80 -11.80
CA PHE A 687 4.86 18.96 -12.23
C PHE A 687 4.85 19.98 -11.09
N LEU A 688 6.02 20.31 -10.56
CA LEU A 688 6.16 21.37 -9.57
C LEU A 688 6.47 22.69 -10.29
N TRP A 689 5.57 23.66 -10.15
CA TRP A 689 5.74 24.99 -10.70
C TRP A 689 6.26 25.96 -9.64
N THR A 690 7.58 26.10 -9.56
CA THR A 690 8.29 27.03 -8.67
C THR A 690 9.26 27.92 -9.46
N PRO A 691 9.75 29.04 -8.85
CA PRO A 691 10.82 29.85 -9.41
C PRO A 691 12.17 29.13 -9.55
N ASP A 692 12.36 28.00 -8.86
CA ASP A 692 13.65 27.30 -8.78
C ASP A 692 14.01 26.52 -10.06
N GLY A 693 13.08 26.41 -11.01
CA GLY A 693 13.38 25.83 -12.34
C GLY A 693 13.64 24.32 -12.31
N GLU A 694 13.01 23.61 -11.37
CA GLU A 694 13.11 22.15 -11.23
C GLU A 694 12.59 21.41 -12.48
N PHE A 695 11.57 21.95 -13.13
CA PHE A 695 11.01 21.43 -14.37
C PHE A 695 11.37 22.31 -15.57
N ALA A 696 11.28 21.74 -16.77
CA ALA A 696 11.44 22.47 -18.02
C ALA A 696 10.23 23.39 -18.27
N THR A 697 10.27 24.57 -17.66
CA THR A 697 9.21 25.57 -17.70
C THR A 697 9.41 26.55 -18.85
N ALA A 698 8.32 26.96 -19.50
CA ALA A 698 8.35 27.97 -20.54
C ALA A 698 8.80 29.33 -19.99
N ALA A 699 9.58 30.07 -20.77
CA ALA A 699 10.22 31.31 -20.30
C ALA A 699 9.26 32.38 -19.75
N GLY A 700 7.99 32.38 -20.16
CA GLY A 700 6.97 33.30 -19.64
C GLY A 700 6.44 32.96 -18.23
N PHE A 701 6.74 31.76 -17.73
CA PHE A 701 6.27 31.23 -16.45
C PHE A 701 7.43 30.82 -15.52
N ALA A 702 8.67 31.18 -15.86
CA ALA A 702 9.86 30.77 -15.12
C ALA A 702 9.92 31.33 -13.69
N ASP A 703 9.24 32.46 -13.40
CA ASP A 703 9.26 33.11 -12.09
C ASP A 703 8.24 32.52 -11.09
N GLY A 704 7.67 31.34 -11.39
CA GLY A 704 6.64 30.69 -10.59
C GLY A 704 5.26 31.36 -10.69
N PRO A 705 4.29 30.91 -9.88
CA PRO A 705 2.97 31.53 -9.77
C PRO A 705 3.06 32.97 -9.24
N ALA A 706 2.19 33.84 -9.78
CA ALA A 706 2.15 35.27 -9.47
C ALA A 706 0.98 35.61 -8.55
N ASP A 707 1.20 36.57 -7.64
CA ASP A 707 0.21 37.01 -6.65
C ASP A 707 -1.08 37.55 -7.30
N GLY A 708 -2.23 37.17 -6.73
CA GLY A 708 -3.52 37.75 -7.04
C GLY A 708 -4.24 37.19 -8.27
N HIS A 709 -3.79 36.05 -8.80
CA HIS A 709 -4.34 35.41 -9.99
C HIS A 709 -5.08 34.10 -9.69
N GLU A 710 -6.03 33.74 -10.56
CA GLU A 710 -6.61 32.38 -10.60
C GLU A 710 -5.91 31.53 -11.66
N TYR A 711 -5.49 30.32 -11.30
CA TYR A 711 -4.86 29.37 -12.21
C TYR A 711 -5.72 28.12 -12.43
N ARG A 712 -5.80 27.64 -13.67
CA ARG A 712 -6.32 26.31 -14.02
C ARG A 712 -5.28 25.57 -14.84
N PHE A 713 -5.18 24.26 -14.65
CA PHE A 713 -4.18 23.45 -15.32
C PHE A 713 -4.83 22.40 -16.21
N ARG A 714 -4.15 22.11 -17.31
CA ARG A 714 -4.50 21.04 -18.23
C ARG A 714 -3.26 20.23 -18.55
N VAL A 715 -3.33 18.92 -18.37
CA VAL A 715 -2.21 18.01 -18.64
C VAL A 715 -2.55 17.17 -19.85
N GLY A 716 -1.63 17.10 -20.82
CA GLY A 716 -1.73 16.25 -22.00
C GLY A 716 -0.77 15.07 -21.94
N MET A 717 -1.29 13.84 -21.96
CA MET A 717 -0.50 12.61 -22.02
C MET A 717 -0.06 12.33 -23.47
N ILE A 718 1.24 12.29 -23.70
CA ILE A 718 1.83 12.03 -25.01
C ILE A 718 2.21 10.54 -25.10
N ARG A 719 1.49 9.76 -25.91
CA ARG A 719 1.77 8.32 -26.08
C ARG A 719 2.71 8.04 -27.26
N PHE A 720 3.38 6.89 -27.21
CA PHE A 720 4.04 6.31 -28.37
C PHE A 720 2.98 5.93 -29.42
N GLY A 721 2.88 6.70 -30.51
CA GLY A 721 1.85 6.52 -31.56
C GLY A 721 0.98 7.74 -31.86
N GLY A 722 1.11 8.83 -31.08
CA GLY A 722 0.68 10.17 -31.48
C GLY A 722 -0.74 10.60 -31.09
N ASN A 723 -1.50 9.78 -30.34
CA ASN A 723 -2.74 10.23 -29.72
C ASN A 723 -2.43 10.97 -28.41
N VAL A 724 -3.18 12.05 -28.15
CA VAL A 724 -3.07 12.86 -26.92
C VAL A 724 -4.41 12.83 -26.18
N GLU A 725 -4.34 12.52 -24.89
CA GLU A 725 -5.46 12.53 -23.94
C GLU A 725 -5.22 13.63 -22.91
N PHE A 726 -6.29 14.24 -22.39
CA PHE A 726 -6.16 15.39 -21.48
C PHE A 726 -6.93 15.21 -20.19
N LEU A 727 -6.35 15.74 -19.10
CA LEU A 727 -7.02 15.99 -17.82
C LEU A 727 -7.00 17.49 -17.52
N GLU A 728 -8.03 17.97 -16.81
CA GLU A 728 -8.21 19.39 -16.47
C GLU A 728 -8.52 19.54 -14.97
N SER A 729 -7.84 20.49 -14.31
CA SER A 729 -8.02 20.77 -12.89
C SER A 729 -9.16 21.76 -12.64
N GLY A 730 -9.56 21.89 -11.37
CA GLY A 730 -10.29 23.08 -10.91
C GLY A 730 -9.40 24.34 -10.91
N GLY A 731 -10.00 25.49 -10.60
CA GLY A 731 -9.27 26.76 -10.48
C GLY A 731 -8.72 26.96 -9.07
N VAL A 732 -7.49 27.45 -8.93
CA VAL A 732 -6.88 27.80 -7.63
C VAL A 732 -6.56 29.30 -7.60
N GLN A 733 -7.00 29.98 -6.55
CA GLN A 733 -6.66 31.38 -6.30
C GLN A 733 -5.29 31.44 -5.63
N TYR A 734 -4.32 32.15 -6.20
CA TYR A 734 -2.96 32.18 -5.66
C TYR A 734 -2.66 33.52 -5.00
N LYS A 735 -2.06 33.49 -3.79
CA LYS A 735 -1.72 34.68 -3.02
C LYS A 735 -0.33 34.59 -2.40
N VAL A 736 0.38 35.70 -2.42
CA VAL A 736 1.68 35.85 -1.76
C VAL A 736 1.51 36.75 -0.55
N VAL A 737 1.93 36.29 0.62
CA VAL A 737 2.00 37.11 1.84
C VAL A 737 3.41 37.67 2.03
N GLU A 738 3.50 38.96 2.40
CA GLU A 738 4.76 39.52 2.90
C GLU A 738 5.00 39.03 4.35
N PRO A 739 6.25 38.70 4.72
CA PRO A 739 6.60 38.10 6.01
C PRO A 739 6.27 38.95 7.25
#